data_AF-A0A7C3TYN6-F1
#
_entry.id   AF-A0A7C3TYN6-F1
#
_cell.length_a   1.000
_cell.length_b   1.000
_cell.length_c   1.000
_cell.angle_alpha   90.00
_cell.angle_beta   90.00
_cell.angle_gamma   90.00
#
_symmetry.space_group_name_H-M   'P 1'
#
loop_
_entity.id
_entity.type
_entity.pdbx_description
1 polymer ?
#
loop_
_entity_poly.entity_id
_entity_poly.type
_entity_poly.pdbx_seq_one_letter_code
_entity_poly.pdbx_strand_id
1 'polypeptide(L)'
;HLSDDNLVEVEADALDELSWRVTIVAYDYLGELSLICGLLFAYGFSIIEGQVHTYEPQAGAATAVGTAAAQRQTEARRKIVDVFTVRLAFSGRAGERNTLWSRYARDLAGLLQLLQARLQREAQGELAKRVAVALPSVPGAIPTLHPIDIDIDNETSDQYTVLRIDTPDTVGFLYEFTNALALNGVHIARVSVSSRGDRVHDTLYVTDAQGHKLVGPARERELRAATVLVKHFTHLLPHSPNPESALLHFHEYLGELFRRPSWPDELASLEQPEVLDALARLLGVSDFLWDDFLRMQYANLFPVVRNVGALAQAKDKVALAGELTAALASAPDVEARLAVLNAFKDREMFRIDMRHILGHIADFGQFSAELTDLVELVVATASQICVEHLSGHYGRPLDEQGRPIPFAVCVLGKCGGYELGYASDIEVMFIYDGSGHASGPRLISASEFFEKVVVEFMRAIWARREGIFEIDLDLRPYGKAGSLAVSLDLFRRYFAPGGPAWAYERQALIKLRAIGGDPTLGAHVEQVRDACVYTGAPFDVAAMRAMRERQLRHLVTPGTFNAKYSLGGLVDAEYAVQALQMRYGHLYPDLRVTNTRAAIRALVQRRLVSAQNGARLHDAHLFLQNLINALRVVRGNSKDLTIPSETSEEFAFLARRLGYGSEPARLQADLTHHTTWVRRLNASLVEQASRPETK
;
A
#
# COMPACT_ATOMS: atom_id res chain seq x y z
N HIS A 1 40.37 1.30 -25.58
CA HIS A 1 40.53 -0.14 -25.32
C HIS A 1 39.84 -0.55 -24.02
N LEU A 2 38.86 -1.46 -24.12
CA LEU A 2 38.23 -2.10 -22.97
C LEU A 2 39.19 -3.00 -22.18
N SER A 3 39.04 -3.01 -20.86
CA SER A 3 39.76 -3.87 -19.91
C SER A 3 38.82 -4.27 -18.76
N ASP A 4 39.25 -5.10 -17.81
CA ASP A 4 38.43 -5.38 -16.62
C ASP A 4 38.21 -4.13 -15.74
N ASP A 5 39.11 -3.14 -15.81
CA ASP A 5 38.99 -1.85 -15.11
C ASP A 5 38.29 -0.77 -15.97
N ASN A 6 38.10 -1.02 -17.27
CA ASN A 6 37.48 -0.11 -18.24
C ASN A 6 36.42 -0.86 -19.05
N LEU A 7 35.21 -0.96 -18.50
CA LEU A 7 34.13 -1.76 -19.07
C LEU A 7 33.37 -1.09 -20.23
N VAL A 8 33.52 0.23 -20.41
CA VAL A 8 32.81 0.99 -21.44
C VAL A 8 33.59 2.20 -21.92
N GLU A 9 33.54 2.45 -23.22
CA GLU A 9 34.01 3.69 -23.85
C GLU A 9 32.83 4.40 -24.51
N VAL A 10 32.69 5.70 -24.23
CA VAL A 10 31.62 6.55 -24.78
C VAL A 10 32.24 7.71 -25.53
N GLU A 11 31.93 7.82 -26.80
CA GLU A 11 32.30 8.94 -27.67
C GLU A 11 31.01 9.64 -28.12
N ALA A 12 30.97 10.97 -28.04
CA ALA A 12 29.77 11.74 -28.37
C ALA A 12 30.11 12.96 -29.23
N ASP A 13 29.62 12.94 -30.47
CA ASP A 13 29.78 14.00 -31.45
C ASP A 13 28.52 14.88 -31.48
N ALA A 14 28.67 16.19 -31.29
CA ALA A 14 27.55 17.11 -31.41
C ALA A 14 27.10 17.22 -32.88
N LEU A 15 25.81 17.02 -33.14
CA LEU A 15 25.20 17.22 -34.45
C LEU A 15 24.59 18.63 -34.56
N ASP A 16 23.96 19.10 -33.49
CA ASP A 16 23.43 20.46 -33.33
C ASP A 16 23.42 20.86 -31.83
N GLU A 17 22.79 21.99 -31.46
CA GLU A 17 22.77 22.48 -30.08
C GLU A 17 22.05 21.57 -29.08
N LEU A 18 21.17 20.68 -29.57
CA LEU A 18 20.31 19.82 -28.76
C LEU A 18 20.46 18.33 -29.11
N SER A 19 21.30 17.97 -30.07
CA SER A 19 21.41 16.60 -30.59
C SER A 19 22.85 16.12 -30.71
N TRP A 20 23.08 14.84 -30.38
CA TRP A 20 24.39 14.19 -30.41
C TRP A 20 24.31 12.84 -31.11
N ARG A 21 25.40 12.44 -31.76
CA ARG A 21 25.68 11.05 -32.12
C ARG A 21 26.59 10.45 -31.07
N VAL A 22 26.12 9.39 -30.41
CA VAL A 22 26.81 8.75 -29.29
C VAL A 22 27.18 7.33 -29.70
N THR A 23 28.47 7.03 -29.67
CA THR A 23 29.03 5.70 -29.90
C THR A 23 29.45 5.11 -28.56
N ILE A 24 28.93 3.93 -28.24
CA ILE A 24 29.19 3.21 -26.99
C ILE A 24 29.81 1.85 -27.34
N VAL A 25 30.97 1.57 -26.77
CA VAL A 25 31.65 0.28 -26.91
C VAL A 25 31.77 -0.34 -25.53
N ALA A 26 31.21 -1.54 -25.33
CA ALA A 26 31.22 -2.24 -24.06
C ALA A 26 31.30 -3.76 -24.25
N TYR A 27 31.33 -4.53 -23.15
CA TYR A 27 31.15 -5.98 -23.20
C TYR A 27 29.65 -6.33 -23.29
N ASP A 28 29.35 -7.40 -24.02
CA ASP A 28 28.02 -8.00 -24.19
C ASP A 28 27.60 -8.69 -22.87
N TYR A 29 26.58 -8.15 -22.21
CA TYR A 29 26.01 -8.67 -20.98
C TYR A 29 24.50 -8.66 -21.11
N LEU A 30 23.80 -9.74 -20.75
CA LEU A 30 22.34 -9.76 -20.77
C LEU A 30 21.73 -8.54 -20.04
N GLY A 31 21.12 -7.63 -20.81
CA GLY A 31 20.46 -6.43 -20.30
C GLY A 31 21.31 -5.16 -20.30
N GLU A 32 22.52 -5.16 -20.84
CA GLU A 32 23.35 -3.96 -21.02
C GLU A 32 22.67 -2.86 -21.84
N LEU A 33 21.95 -3.25 -22.91
CA LEU A 33 21.23 -2.30 -23.77
C LEU A 33 20.18 -1.53 -22.97
N SER A 34 19.50 -2.21 -22.04
CA SER A 34 18.52 -1.56 -21.16
C SER A 34 19.19 -0.51 -20.27
N LEU A 35 20.41 -0.78 -19.77
CA LEU A 35 21.16 0.17 -18.96
C LEU A 35 21.57 1.41 -19.76
N ILE A 36 22.02 1.21 -21.00
CA ILE A 36 22.38 2.28 -21.92
C ILE A 36 21.17 3.17 -22.20
N CYS A 37 20.07 2.59 -22.68
CA CYS A 37 18.87 3.34 -23.04
C CYS A 37 18.24 4.05 -21.82
N GLY A 38 18.14 3.37 -20.68
CA GLY A 38 17.58 3.95 -19.47
C GLY A 38 18.43 5.09 -18.91
N LEU A 39 19.75 4.97 -18.96
CA LEU A 39 20.65 6.02 -18.47
C LEU A 39 20.61 7.25 -19.38
N LEU A 40 20.51 7.07 -20.71
CA LEU A 40 20.30 8.18 -21.65
C LEU A 40 19.01 8.93 -21.30
N PHE A 41 17.94 8.19 -21.04
CA PHE A 41 16.67 8.76 -20.60
C PHE A 41 16.79 9.53 -19.28
N ALA A 42 17.45 8.95 -18.27
CA ALA A 42 17.67 9.61 -16.98
C ALA A 42 18.48 10.92 -17.09
N TYR A 43 19.30 11.05 -18.13
CA TYR A 43 20.05 12.26 -18.47
C TYR A 43 19.23 13.28 -19.29
N GLY A 44 17.96 12.97 -19.59
CA GLY A 44 17.03 13.84 -20.32
C GLY A 44 17.08 13.68 -21.84
N PHE A 45 17.66 12.59 -22.36
CA PHE A 45 17.76 12.32 -23.78
C PHE A 45 16.65 11.42 -24.30
N SER A 46 16.09 11.77 -25.45
CA SER A 46 15.28 10.90 -26.29
C SER A 46 16.16 10.30 -27.40
N ILE A 47 16.00 9.01 -27.67
CA ILE A 47 16.68 8.32 -28.78
C ILE A 47 15.85 8.53 -30.04
N ILE A 48 16.47 9.12 -31.08
CA ILE A 48 15.85 9.39 -32.37
C ILE A 48 16.14 8.27 -33.38
N GLU A 49 17.38 7.77 -33.35
CA GLU A 49 17.85 6.68 -34.18
C GLU A 49 18.85 5.85 -33.39
N GLY A 50 18.93 4.55 -33.64
CA GLY A 50 19.88 3.66 -32.99
C GLY A 50 20.25 2.46 -33.85
N GLN A 51 21.53 2.11 -33.87
CA GLN A 51 22.05 0.86 -34.43
C GLN A 51 22.88 0.15 -33.36
N VAL A 52 22.39 -0.99 -32.88
CA VAL A 52 23.00 -1.80 -31.83
C VAL A 52 23.50 -3.10 -32.44
N HIS A 53 24.75 -3.46 -32.18
CA HIS A 53 25.38 -4.63 -32.78
C HIS A 53 26.28 -5.37 -31.78
N THR A 54 25.98 -6.65 -31.55
CA THR A 54 26.90 -7.57 -30.86
C THR A 54 27.91 -8.15 -31.85
N TYR A 55 29.20 -7.92 -31.63
CA TYR A 55 30.29 -8.41 -32.48
C TYR A 55 30.70 -9.82 -32.05
N GLU A 56 30.55 -10.80 -32.94
CA GLU A 56 31.17 -12.11 -32.77
C GLU A 56 32.66 -12.04 -33.16
N PRO A 57 33.59 -12.60 -32.35
CA PRO A 57 34.97 -12.72 -32.78
C PRO A 57 35.03 -13.54 -34.08
N GLN A 58 35.67 -13.02 -35.13
CA GLN A 58 35.96 -13.81 -36.32
C GLN A 58 36.74 -15.06 -35.91
N ALA A 59 36.15 -16.24 -36.13
CA ALA A 59 36.86 -17.52 -36.04
C ALA A 59 37.87 -17.62 -37.20
N GLY A 60 39.02 -16.96 -37.07
CA GLY A 60 39.95 -16.87 -38.19
C GLY A 60 41.23 -16.08 -37.95
N ALA A 61 41.95 -16.30 -36.84
CA ALA A 61 43.35 -15.91 -36.72
C ALA A 61 44.07 -16.60 -35.54
N ALA A 62 43.93 -17.92 -35.38
CA ALA A 62 44.84 -18.70 -34.55
C ALA A 62 45.74 -19.53 -35.45
N THR A 63 46.76 -18.90 -36.04
CA THR A 63 47.88 -19.64 -36.63
C THR A 63 48.54 -20.45 -35.53
N ALA A 64 48.64 -21.75 -35.77
CA ALA A 64 49.29 -22.73 -34.92
C ALA A 64 50.69 -22.27 -34.48
N VAL A 65 50.96 -22.35 -33.17
CA VAL A 65 52.15 -22.91 -32.50
C VAL A 65 52.17 -22.40 -31.05
N GLY A 66 52.12 -23.30 -30.06
CA GLY A 66 52.68 -23.02 -28.72
C GLY A 66 51.83 -23.34 -27.48
N THR A 67 52.06 -24.54 -26.91
CA THR A 67 51.98 -24.92 -25.48
C THR A 67 50.67 -24.74 -24.67
N ALA A 68 50.22 -25.86 -24.10
CA ALA A 68 49.04 -26.05 -23.24
C ALA A 68 49.03 -25.32 -21.88
N ALA A 69 49.78 -24.23 -21.73
CA ALA A 69 49.77 -23.37 -20.54
C ALA A 69 49.00 -22.05 -20.75
N ALA A 70 48.56 -21.75 -21.99
CA ALA A 70 47.75 -20.58 -22.32
C ALA A 70 46.23 -20.85 -22.37
N GLN A 71 45.77 -22.06 -22.04
CA GLN A 71 44.36 -22.47 -22.08
C GLN A 71 43.53 -22.04 -20.85
N ARG A 72 44.00 -21.07 -20.06
CA ARG A 72 43.28 -20.51 -18.90
C ARG A 72 43.12 -18.98 -18.92
N GLN A 73 43.34 -18.33 -20.07
CA GLN A 73 43.11 -16.89 -20.21
C GLN A 73 42.14 -16.60 -21.36
N THR A 74 41.05 -15.90 -21.01
CA THR A 74 40.06 -15.24 -21.86
C THR A 74 39.23 -16.14 -22.78
N GLU A 75 38.09 -16.64 -22.29
CA GLU A 75 36.89 -16.66 -23.14
C GLU A 75 36.73 -15.22 -23.65
N ALA A 76 36.87 -15.03 -24.96
CA ALA A 76 36.79 -13.71 -25.58
C ALA A 76 35.37 -13.18 -25.36
N ARG A 77 35.18 -12.36 -24.32
CA ARG A 77 33.91 -11.68 -24.05
C ARG A 77 33.50 -10.93 -25.31
N ARG A 78 32.31 -11.24 -25.82
CA ARG A 78 31.73 -10.54 -26.97
C ARG A 78 31.64 -9.04 -26.64
N LYS A 79 31.81 -8.21 -27.65
CA LYS A 79 31.77 -6.75 -27.50
C LYS A 79 30.58 -6.21 -28.26
N ILE A 80 29.97 -5.16 -27.72
CA ILE A 80 28.92 -4.41 -28.40
C ILE A 80 29.50 -3.11 -28.95
N VAL A 81 28.94 -2.67 -30.08
CA VAL A 81 29.16 -1.33 -30.62
C VAL A 81 27.80 -0.75 -30.94
N ASP A 82 27.39 0.21 -30.12
CA ASP A 82 26.07 0.80 -30.22
C ASP A 82 26.20 2.26 -30.61
N VAL A 83 25.47 2.67 -31.64
CA VAL A 83 25.47 4.04 -32.16
C VAL A 83 24.07 4.60 -32.06
N PHE A 84 23.90 5.65 -31.27
CA PHE A 84 22.61 6.33 -31.08
C PHE A 84 22.69 7.78 -31.55
N THR A 85 21.63 8.25 -32.21
CA THR A 85 21.35 9.67 -32.38
C THR A 85 20.36 10.07 -31.29
N VAL A 86 20.77 10.96 -30.40
CA VAL A 86 19.97 11.39 -29.24
C VAL A 86 19.68 12.89 -29.27
N ARG A 87 18.54 13.30 -28.72
CA ARG A 87 18.11 14.69 -28.59
C ARG A 87 17.69 15.01 -27.17
N LEU A 88 18.09 16.18 -26.65
CA LEU A 88 17.69 16.65 -25.34
C LEU A 88 16.19 17.02 -25.33
N ALA A 89 15.39 16.31 -24.54
CA ALA A 89 13.93 16.42 -24.54
C ALA A 89 13.36 17.33 -23.44
N PHE A 90 14.10 17.50 -22.32
CA PHE A 90 13.67 18.34 -21.19
C PHE A 90 14.81 19.25 -20.72
N SER A 91 14.47 20.45 -20.23
CA SER A 91 15.42 21.45 -19.76
C SER A 91 16.08 21.07 -18.43
N GLY A 92 16.94 20.05 -18.44
CA GLY A 92 17.82 19.68 -17.33
C GLY A 92 19.04 20.62 -17.27
N ARG A 93 19.24 21.26 -16.11
CA ARG A 93 20.37 22.13 -15.70
C ARG A 93 21.40 22.46 -16.79
N ALA A 94 21.21 23.61 -17.44
CA ALA A 94 22.08 24.18 -18.48
C ALA A 94 23.53 24.53 -18.04
N GLY A 95 23.98 24.11 -16.85
CA GLY A 95 25.25 24.51 -16.25
C GLY A 95 26.46 23.59 -16.48
N GLU A 96 26.27 22.35 -16.97
CA GLU A 96 27.34 21.32 -16.96
C GLU A 96 27.51 20.58 -18.31
N ARG A 97 27.35 21.28 -19.46
CA ARG A 97 27.46 20.64 -20.78
C ARG A 97 28.84 20.00 -21.04
N ASN A 98 29.91 20.57 -20.48
CA ASN A 98 31.28 20.13 -20.76
C ASN A 98 31.69 18.82 -20.07
N THR A 99 30.97 18.38 -19.04
CA THR A 99 31.28 17.14 -18.28
C THR A 99 30.19 16.08 -18.41
N LEU A 100 29.14 16.37 -19.17
CA LEU A 100 27.94 15.53 -19.37
C LEU A 100 28.30 14.08 -19.75
N TRP A 101 28.99 13.90 -20.87
CA TRP A 101 29.29 12.57 -21.41
C TRP A 101 30.32 11.80 -20.57
N SER A 102 31.25 12.50 -19.92
CA SER A 102 32.18 11.88 -18.97
C SER A 102 31.48 11.38 -17.71
N ARG A 103 30.45 12.09 -17.25
CA ARG A 103 29.61 11.65 -16.12
C ARG A 103 28.74 10.46 -16.52
N TYR A 104 28.11 10.54 -17.70
CA TYR A 104 27.34 9.44 -18.27
C TYR A 104 28.18 8.16 -18.39
N ALA A 105 29.39 8.24 -18.97
CA ALA A 105 30.28 7.10 -19.10
C ALA A 105 30.66 6.47 -17.75
N ARG A 106 30.92 7.30 -16.73
CA ARG A 106 31.23 6.83 -15.37
C ARG A 106 30.04 6.11 -14.72
N ASP A 107 28.86 6.69 -14.85
CA ASP A 107 27.64 6.10 -14.32
C ASP A 107 27.32 4.77 -15.00
N LEU A 108 27.44 4.71 -16.34
CA LEU A 108 27.25 3.49 -17.12
C LEU A 108 28.26 2.42 -16.72
N ALA A 109 29.54 2.79 -16.54
CA ALA A 109 30.57 1.87 -16.07
C ALA A 109 30.21 1.25 -14.71
N GLY A 110 29.69 2.05 -13.76
CA GLY A 110 29.23 1.55 -12.46
C GLY A 110 28.07 0.55 -12.57
N LEU A 111 27.10 0.80 -13.45
CA LEU A 111 25.99 -0.13 -13.69
C LEU A 111 26.48 -1.42 -14.37
N LEU A 112 27.41 -1.33 -15.32
CA LEU A 112 28.00 -2.49 -15.99
C LEU A 112 28.86 -3.34 -15.05
N GLN A 113 29.53 -2.74 -14.05
CA GLN A 113 30.25 -3.47 -13.00
C GLN A 113 29.30 -4.39 -12.20
N LEU A 114 28.08 -3.92 -11.92
CA LEU A 114 27.06 -4.74 -11.25
C LEU A 114 26.62 -5.91 -12.14
N LEU A 115 26.44 -5.71 -13.45
CA LEU A 115 26.15 -6.81 -14.39
C LEU A 115 27.30 -7.83 -14.44
N GLN A 116 28.55 -7.35 -14.50
CA GLN A 116 29.73 -8.22 -14.47
C GLN A 116 29.79 -9.07 -13.18
N ALA A 117 29.38 -8.50 -12.05
CA ALA A 117 29.26 -9.19 -10.76
C ALA A 117 28.02 -10.11 -10.66
N ARG A 118 27.20 -10.22 -11.72
CA ARG A 118 25.92 -10.94 -11.76
C ARG A 118 24.85 -10.38 -10.81
N LEU A 119 24.95 -9.11 -10.45
CA LEU A 119 24.01 -8.37 -9.61
C LEU A 119 23.00 -7.59 -10.47
N GLN A 120 22.34 -8.31 -11.38
CA GLN A 120 21.44 -7.69 -12.38
C GLN A 120 20.29 -6.91 -11.74
N ARG A 121 19.72 -7.42 -10.65
CA ARG A 121 18.64 -6.72 -9.91
C ARG A 121 19.11 -5.40 -9.29
N GLU A 122 20.33 -5.35 -8.77
CA GLU A 122 20.89 -4.14 -8.18
C GLU A 122 21.16 -3.07 -9.25
N ALA A 123 21.71 -3.48 -10.41
CA ALA A 123 21.93 -2.59 -11.54
C ALA A 123 20.61 -1.96 -12.03
N GLN A 124 19.56 -2.77 -12.15
CA GLN A 124 18.23 -2.28 -12.56
C GLN A 124 17.57 -1.41 -11.49
N GLY A 125 17.72 -1.73 -10.20
CA GLY A 125 17.23 -0.89 -9.10
C GLY A 125 17.87 0.50 -9.10
N GLU A 126 19.20 0.58 -9.25
CA GLU A 126 19.90 1.85 -9.34
C GLU A 126 19.52 2.66 -10.59
N LEU A 127 19.21 1.98 -11.70
CA LEU A 127 18.72 2.63 -12.89
C LEU A 127 17.27 3.14 -12.74
N ALA A 128 16.38 2.32 -12.19
CA ALA A 128 14.97 2.66 -11.97
C ALA A 128 14.83 3.93 -11.12
N LYS A 129 15.67 4.09 -10.07
CA LYS A 129 15.79 5.34 -9.29
C LYS A 129 16.05 6.56 -10.16
N ARG A 130 17.08 6.47 -11.00
CA ARG A 130 17.51 7.57 -11.88
C ARG A 130 16.42 7.92 -12.91
N VAL A 131 15.76 6.90 -13.47
CA VAL A 131 14.64 7.04 -14.41
C VAL A 131 13.44 7.71 -13.72
N ALA A 132 13.08 7.28 -12.51
CA ALA A 132 11.97 7.82 -11.73
C ALA A 132 12.13 9.32 -11.40
N VAL A 133 13.35 9.76 -11.10
CA VAL A 133 13.67 11.18 -10.86
C VAL A 133 13.53 12.01 -12.15
N ALA A 134 13.87 11.44 -13.30
CA ALA A 134 13.77 12.12 -14.60
C ALA A 134 12.33 12.20 -15.15
N LEU A 135 11.40 11.37 -14.65
CA LEU A 135 10.02 11.31 -15.11
C LEU A 135 9.21 12.54 -14.65
N PRO A 136 8.65 13.34 -15.58
CA PRO A 136 7.75 14.43 -15.23
C PRO A 136 6.42 13.88 -14.70
N SER A 137 5.90 14.44 -13.62
CA SER A 137 4.54 14.13 -13.16
C SER A 137 3.53 14.83 -14.06
N VAL A 138 2.63 14.06 -14.67
CA VAL A 138 1.55 14.60 -15.52
C VAL A 138 0.23 14.47 -14.75
N PRO A 139 -0.37 15.59 -14.28
CA PRO A 139 -1.71 15.56 -13.71
C PRO A 139 -2.74 15.50 -14.84
N GLY A 140 -3.70 14.58 -14.77
CA GLY A 140 -4.83 14.54 -15.72
C GLY A 140 -5.28 13.14 -16.12
N ALA A 141 -6.17 13.09 -17.10
CA ALA A 141 -6.63 11.85 -17.71
C ALA A 141 -5.53 11.25 -18.61
N ILE A 142 -5.34 9.95 -18.49
CA ILE A 142 -4.37 9.20 -19.29
C ILE A 142 -4.79 9.24 -20.76
N PRO A 143 -3.90 9.62 -21.69
CA PRO A 143 -4.20 9.56 -23.11
C PRO A 143 -4.51 8.12 -23.52
N THR A 144 -5.49 7.91 -24.40
CA THR A 144 -5.75 6.59 -25.00
C THR A 144 -4.53 6.10 -25.76
N LEU A 145 -4.00 4.94 -25.38
CA LEU A 145 -3.00 4.24 -26.18
C LEU A 145 -3.64 3.73 -27.46
N HIS A 146 -3.02 4.08 -28.59
CA HIS A 146 -3.38 3.51 -29.88
C HIS A 146 -2.87 2.06 -30.00
N PRO A 147 -3.48 1.23 -30.87
CA PRO A 147 -3.02 -0.13 -31.11
C PRO A 147 -1.53 -0.20 -31.43
N ILE A 148 -0.86 -1.21 -30.87
CA ILE A 148 0.55 -1.51 -31.09
C ILE A 148 0.60 -2.58 -32.18
N ASP A 149 1.26 -2.28 -33.29
CA ASP A 149 1.48 -3.27 -34.35
C ASP A 149 2.77 -4.04 -34.03
N ILE A 150 2.62 -5.34 -33.76
CA ILE A 150 3.74 -6.23 -33.43
C ILE A 150 3.76 -7.37 -34.45
N ASP A 151 4.84 -7.43 -35.22
CA ASP A 151 5.12 -8.53 -36.14
C ASP A 151 6.27 -9.38 -35.60
N ILE A 152 6.06 -10.70 -35.54
CA ILE A 152 7.06 -11.67 -35.10
C ILE A 152 7.34 -12.56 -36.30
N ASP A 153 8.54 -12.43 -36.84
CA ASP A 153 8.96 -13.04 -38.09
C ASP A 153 10.09 -14.04 -37.82
N ASN A 154 9.77 -15.30 -38.05
CA ASN A 154 10.68 -16.44 -37.96
C ASN A 154 11.10 -16.95 -39.36
N GLU A 155 10.90 -16.19 -40.43
CA GLU A 155 11.22 -16.60 -41.81
C GLU A 155 12.34 -15.77 -42.44
N THR A 156 12.40 -14.45 -42.18
CA THR A 156 13.35 -13.55 -42.84
C THR A 156 14.82 -13.76 -42.45
N SER A 157 15.07 -14.34 -41.27
CA SER A 157 16.43 -14.61 -40.78
C SER A 157 16.57 -16.08 -40.40
N ASP A 158 17.60 -16.76 -40.93
CA ASP A 158 17.89 -18.16 -40.59
C ASP A 158 18.37 -18.32 -39.13
N GLN A 159 18.91 -17.25 -38.53
CA GLN A 159 19.56 -17.29 -37.23
C GLN A 159 18.73 -16.65 -36.10
N TYR A 160 17.87 -15.69 -36.42
CA TYR A 160 17.19 -14.84 -35.43
C TYR A 160 15.68 -14.86 -35.58
N THR A 161 14.98 -14.68 -34.46
CA THR A 161 13.58 -14.25 -34.50
C THR A 161 13.57 -12.73 -34.64
N VAL A 162 12.86 -12.21 -35.64
CA VAL A 162 12.80 -10.78 -35.93
C VAL A 162 11.51 -10.21 -35.36
N LEU A 163 11.62 -9.27 -34.43
CA LEU A 163 10.50 -8.57 -33.83
C LEU A 163 10.44 -7.16 -34.41
N ARG A 164 9.35 -6.82 -35.08
CA ARG A 164 9.09 -5.45 -35.59
C ARG A 164 7.97 -4.83 -34.78
N ILE A 165 8.24 -3.65 -34.21
CA ILE A 165 7.30 -2.92 -33.35
C ILE A 165 7.05 -1.56 -33.98
N ASP A 166 5.78 -1.27 -34.24
CA ASP A 166 5.33 0.01 -34.80
C ASP A 166 4.27 0.60 -33.87
N THR A 167 4.61 1.69 -33.19
CA THR A 167 3.81 2.20 -32.08
C THR A 167 4.03 3.69 -31.84
N PRO A 168 3.07 4.44 -31.26
CA PRO A 168 3.32 5.80 -30.80
C PRO A 168 4.49 5.85 -29.81
N ASP A 169 5.31 6.90 -29.86
CA ASP A 169 6.42 7.06 -28.93
C ASP A 169 5.90 7.24 -27.50
N THR A 170 6.45 6.45 -26.57
CA THR A 170 6.14 6.58 -25.14
C THR A 170 7.43 6.65 -24.36
N VAL A 171 7.42 7.51 -23.36
CA VAL A 171 8.58 7.81 -22.54
C VAL A 171 9.11 6.52 -21.90
N GLY A 172 10.39 6.22 -22.12
CA GLY A 172 11.07 5.07 -21.51
C GLY A 172 10.75 3.69 -22.12
N PHE A 173 9.97 3.61 -23.21
CA PHE A 173 9.55 2.32 -23.77
C PHE A 173 10.70 1.39 -24.15
N LEU A 174 11.68 1.87 -24.93
CA LEU A 174 12.78 1.04 -25.40
C LEU A 174 13.61 0.47 -24.24
N TYR A 175 13.85 1.28 -23.21
CA TYR A 175 14.53 0.86 -21.99
C TYR A 175 13.76 -0.28 -21.30
N GLU A 176 12.48 -0.06 -21.01
CA GLU A 176 11.65 -1.04 -20.29
C GLU A 176 11.43 -2.30 -21.11
N PHE A 177 11.28 -2.16 -22.42
CA PHE A 177 11.08 -3.29 -23.31
C PHE A 177 12.33 -4.17 -23.41
N THR A 178 13.51 -3.56 -23.59
CA THR A 178 14.77 -4.31 -23.58
C THR A 178 15.06 -4.96 -22.23
N ASN A 179 14.66 -4.33 -21.12
CA ASN A 179 14.75 -4.94 -19.79
C ASN A 179 13.79 -6.14 -19.63
N ALA A 180 12.53 -6.00 -20.04
CA ALA A 180 11.55 -7.08 -19.99
C ALA A 180 11.99 -8.30 -20.82
N LEU A 181 12.59 -8.09 -21.99
CA LEU A 181 13.21 -9.16 -22.78
C LEU A 181 14.35 -9.85 -22.00
N ALA A 182 15.27 -9.07 -21.43
CA ALA A 182 16.38 -9.61 -20.64
C ALA A 182 15.91 -10.44 -19.43
N LEU A 183 14.87 -9.99 -18.71
CA LEU A 183 14.29 -10.70 -17.57
C LEU A 183 13.63 -12.03 -17.97
N ASN A 184 13.12 -12.13 -19.20
CA ASN A 184 12.56 -13.38 -19.75
C ASN A 184 13.62 -14.25 -20.45
N GLY A 185 14.91 -13.94 -20.28
CA GLY A 185 16.03 -14.69 -20.85
C GLY A 185 16.13 -14.57 -22.37
N VAL A 186 15.60 -13.49 -22.94
CA VAL A 186 15.69 -13.19 -24.38
C VAL A 186 16.93 -12.33 -24.62
N HIS A 187 17.82 -12.81 -25.49
CA HIS A 187 19.02 -12.10 -25.90
C HIS A 187 18.75 -11.27 -27.14
N ILE A 188 19.28 -10.05 -27.16
CA ILE A 188 19.15 -9.12 -28.28
C ILE A 188 20.50 -9.08 -29.01
N ALA A 189 20.53 -9.55 -30.26
CA ALA A 189 21.75 -9.58 -31.06
C ALA A 189 21.93 -8.30 -31.90
N ARG A 190 20.82 -7.70 -32.33
CA ARG A 190 20.80 -6.47 -33.12
C ARG A 190 19.53 -5.68 -32.84
N VAL A 191 19.65 -4.36 -32.79
CA VAL A 191 18.50 -3.45 -32.79
C VAL A 191 18.69 -2.35 -33.82
N SER A 192 17.62 -2.03 -34.53
CA SER A 192 17.48 -0.81 -35.31
C SER A 192 16.30 -0.01 -34.76
N VAL A 193 16.58 1.19 -34.24
CA VAL A 193 15.59 2.13 -33.69
C VAL A 193 15.42 3.28 -34.67
N SER A 194 14.18 3.63 -34.99
CA SER A 194 13.88 4.84 -35.79
C SER A 194 12.59 5.49 -35.33
N SER A 195 12.69 6.73 -34.84
CA SER A 195 11.54 7.53 -34.44
C SER A 195 11.22 8.56 -35.54
N ARG A 196 10.00 8.52 -36.08
CA ARG A 196 9.52 9.45 -37.12
C ARG A 196 8.20 10.09 -36.68
N GLY A 197 8.24 11.40 -36.44
CA GLY A 197 7.07 12.11 -35.91
C GLY A 197 6.78 11.67 -34.48
N ASP A 198 5.58 11.18 -34.23
CA ASP A 198 5.13 10.62 -32.94
C ASP A 198 5.14 9.09 -32.91
N ARG A 199 5.72 8.41 -33.92
CA ARG A 199 5.79 6.95 -33.99
C ARG A 199 7.23 6.44 -33.96
N VAL A 200 7.39 5.28 -33.37
CA VAL A 200 8.64 4.53 -33.26
C VAL A 200 8.50 3.26 -34.08
N HIS A 201 9.52 2.99 -34.91
CA HIS A 201 9.67 1.79 -35.72
C HIS A 201 10.93 1.05 -35.27
N ASP A 202 10.76 0.08 -34.38
CA ASP A 202 11.86 -0.68 -33.81
C ASP A 202 11.91 -2.08 -34.43
N THR A 203 13.11 -2.51 -34.83
CA THR A 203 13.36 -3.89 -35.27
C THR A 203 14.43 -4.52 -34.40
N LEU A 204 14.06 -5.58 -33.68
CA LEU A 204 14.94 -6.33 -32.79
C LEU A 204 15.17 -7.73 -33.35
N TYR A 205 16.42 -8.18 -33.34
CA TYR A 205 16.83 -9.54 -33.68
C TYR A 205 17.15 -10.27 -32.39
N VAL A 206 16.36 -11.28 -32.06
CA VAL A 206 16.39 -11.91 -30.73
C VAL A 206 16.58 -13.43 -30.78
N THR A 207 17.16 -13.97 -29.70
CA THR A 207 17.36 -15.41 -29.47
C THR A 207 17.05 -15.81 -28.03
N ASP A 208 16.99 -17.11 -27.74
CA ASP A 208 17.10 -17.62 -26.38
C ASP A 208 18.55 -17.56 -25.85
N ALA A 209 18.75 -18.01 -24.61
CA ALA A 209 20.05 -18.09 -23.96
C ALA A 209 21.04 -19.06 -24.62
N GLN A 210 20.56 -19.96 -25.48
CA GLN A 210 21.39 -20.89 -26.26
C GLN A 210 21.68 -20.36 -27.68
N GLY A 211 21.15 -19.19 -28.05
CA GLY A 211 21.32 -18.60 -29.37
C GLY A 211 20.35 -19.15 -30.42
N HIS A 212 19.32 -19.88 -30.03
CA HIS A 212 18.28 -20.36 -30.94
C HIS A 212 17.15 -19.36 -31.11
N LYS A 213 16.40 -19.53 -32.21
CA LYS A 213 15.18 -18.77 -32.48
C LYS A 213 14.10 -19.08 -31.45
N LEU A 214 13.32 -18.06 -31.10
CA LEU A 214 12.17 -18.14 -30.22
C LEU A 214 10.97 -18.68 -30.99
N VAL A 215 11.00 -19.98 -31.30
CA VAL A 215 9.98 -20.65 -32.10
C VAL A 215 8.87 -21.25 -31.23
N GLY A 216 7.63 -21.15 -31.73
CA GLY A 216 6.48 -21.87 -31.18
C GLY A 216 5.36 -20.95 -30.67
N PRO A 217 4.08 -21.38 -30.78
CA PRO A 217 2.93 -20.51 -30.53
C PRO A 217 2.82 -19.96 -29.10
N ALA A 218 3.44 -20.62 -28.11
CA ALA A 218 3.45 -20.16 -26.72
C ALA A 218 4.46 -19.02 -26.51
N ARG A 219 5.66 -19.15 -27.08
CA ARG A 219 6.74 -18.16 -26.94
C ARG A 219 6.44 -16.89 -27.73
N GLU A 220 5.84 -17.02 -28.91
CA GLU A 220 5.37 -15.88 -29.70
C GLU A 220 4.25 -15.11 -28.97
N ARG A 221 3.33 -15.82 -28.31
CA ARG A 221 2.29 -15.20 -27.48
C ARG A 221 2.87 -14.46 -26.27
N GLU A 222 3.87 -15.05 -25.61
CA GLU A 222 4.55 -14.44 -24.46
C GLU A 222 5.27 -13.14 -24.86
N LEU A 223 6.02 -13.16 -25.97
CA LEU A 223 6.70 -11.97 -26.50
C LEU A 223 5.71 -10.85 -26.84
N ARG A 224 4.59 -11.20 -27.50
CA ARG A 224 3.54 -10.25 -27.83
C ARG A 224 2.91 -9.64 -26.56
N ALA A 225 2.54 -10.49 -25.61
CA ALA A 225 1.98 -10.08 -24.32
C ALA A 225 2.94 -9.14 -23.55
N ALA A 226 4.21 -9.53 -23.41
CA ALA A 226 5.22 -8.72 -22.75
C ALA A 226 5.36 -7.34 -23.42
N THR A 227 5.40 -7.30 -24.76
CA THR A 227 5.51 -6.04 -25.52
C THR A 227 4.31 -5.12 -25.25
N VAL A 228 3.09 -5.64 -25.32
CA VAL A 228 1.87 -4.86 -25.08
C VAL A 228 1.81 -4.36 -23.64
N LEU A 229 2.03 -5.24 -22.66
CA LEU A 229 1.96 -4.91 -21.25
C LEU A 229 3.01 -3.86 -20.87
N VAL A 230 4.27 -4.01 -21.32
CA VAL A 230 5.35 -3.05 -21.06
C VAL A 230 5.06 -1.70 -21.70
N LYS A 231 4.56 -1.68 -22.94
CA LYS A 231 4.20 -0.43 -23.63
C LYS A 231 3.10 0.32 -22.90
N HIS A 232 2.05 -0.39 -22.49
CA HIS A 232 0.96 0.23 -21.76
C HIS A 232 1.41 0.69 -20.37
N PHE A 233 2.21 -0.10 -19.67
CA PHE A 233 2.71 0.25 -18.34
C PHE A 233 3.61 1.50 -18.35
N THR A 234 4.54 1.59 -19.31
CA THR A 234 5.43 2.77 -19.46
C THR A 234 4.68 4.05 -19.72
N HIS A 235 3.60 4.00 -20.50
CA HIS A 235 2.72 5.14 -20.73
C HIS A 235 2.01 5.64 -19.46
N LEU A 236 1.73 4.73 -18.53
CA LEU A 236 1.03 5.02 -17.28
C LEU A 236 1.98 5.50 -16.17
N LEU A 237 3.26 5.20 -16.29
CA LEU A 237 4.28 5.46 -15.28
C LEU A 237 4.38 6.93 -14.80
N PRO A 238 4.21 7.97 -15.65
CA PRO A 238 4.18 9.36 -15.19
C PRO A 238 3.06 9.72 -14.20
N HIS A 239 2.00 8.90 -14.15
CA HIS A 239 0.85 9.05 -13.27
C HIS A 239 1.02 8.24 -11.96
N SER A 240 2.09 7.46 -11.84
CA SER A 240 2.40 6.68 -10.65
C SER A 240 2.80 7.58 -9.47
N PRO A 241 2.30 7.30 -8.25
CA PRO A 241 2.76 8.00 -7.04
C PRO A 241 4.26 7.82 -6.77
N ASN A 242 4.79 6.62 -7.00
CA ASN A 242 6.21 6.28 -7.00
C ASN A 242 6.57 5.49 -8.27
N PRO A 243 7.09 6.17 -9.31
CA PRO A 243 7.50 5.51 -10.56
C PRO A 243 8.58 4.44 -10.38
N GLU A 244 9.53 4.63 -9.45
CA GLU A 244 10.60 3.65 -9.20
C GLU A 244 10.02 2.31 -8.74
N SER A 245 9.24 2.34 -7.65
CA SER A 245 8.54 1.16 -7.13
C SER A 245 7.65 0.53 -8.21
N ALA A 246 6.91 1.35 -8.96
CA ALA A 246 6.03 0.86 -10.01
C ALA A 246 6.79 0.01 -11.03
N LEU A 247 7.91 0.54 -11.55
CA LEU A 247 8.77 -0.19 -12.48
C LEU A 247 9.23 -1.52 -11.87
N LEU A 248 9.84 -1.49 -10.68
CA LEU A 248 10.40 -2.69 -10.06
C LEU A 248 9.33 -3.77 -9.82
N HIS A 249 8.17 -3.39 -9.30
CA HIS A 249 7.08 -4.33 -9.03
C HIS A 249 6.42 -4.88 -10.28
N PHE A 250 6.33 -4.07 -11.34
CA PHE A 250 5.80 -4.53 -12.61
C PHE A 250 6.67 -5.63 -13.23
N HIS A 251 7.99 -5.50 -13.12
CA HIS A 251 8.91 -6.55 -13.55
C HIS A 251 8.69 -7.87 -12.80
N GLU A 252 8.55 -7.81 -11.47
CA GLU A 252 8.25 -9.00 -10.67
C GLU A 252 6.88 -9.59 -10.99
N TYR A 253 5.87 -8.73 -11.18
CA TYR A 253 4.53 -9.12 -11.59
C TYR A 253 4.52 -9.91 -12.90
N LEU A 254 5.18 -9.40 -13.95
CA LEU A 254 5.29 -10.09 -15.23
C LEU A 254 6.00 -11.44 -15.10
N GLY A 255 7.07 -11.48 -14.31
CA GLY A 255 7.80 -12.71 -14.04
C GLY A 255 6.95 -13.79 -13.36
N GLU A 256 6.09 -13.42 -12.42
CA GLU A 256 5.16 -14.37 -11.78
C GLU A 256 3.97 -14.74 -12.68
N LEU A 257 3.43 -13.78 -13.45
CA LEU A 257 2.35 -14.02 -14.39
C LEU A 257 2.72 -15.13 -15.38
N PHE A 258 3.87 -15.01 -16.05
CA PHE A 258 4.27 -15.98 -17.09
C PHE A 258 4.65 -17.36 -16.55
N ARG A 259 4.94 -17.49 -15.25
CA ARG A 259 5.15 -18.81 -14.62
C ARG A 259 3.85 -19.59 -14.39
N ARG A 260 2.69 -18.92 -14.43
CA ARG A 260 1.39 -19.56 -14.11
C ARG A 260 0.81 -20.22 -15.37
N PRO A 261 0.37 -21.49 -15.30
CA PRO A 261 -0.19 -22.18 -16.47
C PRO A 261 -1.41 -21.48 -17.11
N SER A 262 -2.17 -20.72 -16.32
CA SER A 262 -3.40 -20.02 -16.73
C SER A 262 -3.17 -18.59 -17.25
N TRP A 263 -1.92 -18.14 -17.41
CA TRP A 263 -1.63 -16.77 -17.85
C TRP A 263 -2.28 -16.38 -19.19
N PRO A 264 -2.44 -17.28 -20.20
CA PRO A 264 -3.07 -16.89 -21.47
C PRO A 264 -4.54 -16.50 -21.30
N ASP A 265 -5.25 -17.16 -20.37
CA ASP A 265 -6.65 -16.84 -20.06
C ASP A 265 -6.77 -15.52 -19.28
N GLU A 266 -5.69 -15.11 -18.61
CA GLU A 266 -5.60 -13.87 -17.84
C GLU A 266 -5.28 -12.65 -18.70
N LEU A 267 -4.60 -12.86 -19.84
CA LEU A 267 -4.09 -11.79 -20.71
C LEU A 267 -5.20 -10.88 -21.25
N ALA A 268 -6.32 -11.44 -21.73
CA ALA A 268 -7.40 -10.64 -22.31
C ALA A 268 -8.06 -9.67 -21.32
N SER A 269 -7.98 -9.97 -20.02
CA SER A 269 -8.44 -9.04 -18.98
C SER A 269 -7.36 -8.01 -18.64
N LEU A 270 -6.09 -8.41 -18.66
CA LEU A 270 -4.96 -7.51 -18.41
C LEU A 270 -4.73 -6.50 -19.52
N GLU A 271 -5.08 -6.79 -20.77
CA GLU A 271 -4.94 -5.84 -21.88
C GLU A 271 -5.95 -4.69 -21.83
N GLN A 272 -6.96 -4.77 -20.97
CA GLN A 272 -7.95 -3.71 -20.80
C GLN A 272 -7.27 -2.43 -20.24
N PRO A 273 -7.45 -1.26 -20.87
CA PRO A 273 -6.79 -0.02 -20.44
C PRO A 273 -7.06 0.33 -18.98
N GLU A 274 -8.28 0.12 -18.49
CA GLU A 274 -8.68 0.40 -17.11
C GLU A 274 -7.96 -0.49 -16.10
N VAL A 275 -7.63 -1.72 -16.51
CA VAL A 275 -6.94 -2.71 -15.69
C VAL A 275 -5.45 -2.37 -15.57
N LEU A 276 -4.84 -1.91 -16.65
CA LEU A 276 -3.44 -1.49 -16.65
C LEU A 276 -3.23 -0.19 -15.90
N ASP A 277 -4.15 0.78 -16.04
CA ASP A 277 -4.14 1.99 -15.20
C ASP A 277 -4.22 1.62 -13.72
N ALA A 278 -5.13 0.71 -13.37
CA ALA A 278 -5.24 0.22 -12.01
C ALA A 278 -3.93 -0.42 -11.52
N LEU A 279 -3.32 -1.30 -12.32
CA LEU A 279 -2.04 -1.92 -11.98
C LEU A 279 -0.91 -0.89 -11.84
N ALA A 280 -0.79 0.08 -12.72
CA ALA A 280 0.24 1.12 -12.64
C ALA A 280 0.12 1.96 -11.36
N ARG A 281 -1.12 2.33 -10.99
CA ARG A 281 -1.37 3.03 -9.72
C ARG A 281 -1.02 2.16 -8.52
N LEU A 282 -1.42 0.88 -8.54
CA LEU A 282 -1.21 -0.06 -7.45
C LEU A 282 0.25 -0.39 -7.20
N LEU A 283 0.97 -0.74 -8.26
CA LEU A 283 2.40 -1.07 -8.22
C LEU A 283 3.23 0.14 -7.80
N GLY A 284 2.75 1.35 -8.09
CA GLY A 284 3.38 2.61 -7.73
C GLY A 284 3.08 3.18 -6.35
N VAL A 285 2.28 2.51 -5.51
CA VAL A 285 1.96 3.07 -4.18
C VAL A 285 3.13 2.91 -3.21
N SER A 286 3.73 1.72 -3.13
CA SER A 286 4.90 1.43 -2.29
C SER A 286 5.42 0.00 -2.46
N ASP A 287 6.70 -0.18 -2.10
CA ASP A 287 7.37 -1.49 -1.95
C ASP A 287 6.64 -2.37 -0.95
N PHE A 288 6.22 -1.78 0.15
CA PHE A 288 5.48 -2.48 1.17
C PHE A 288 4.09 -2.99 0.70
N LEU A 289 3.32 -2.16 -0.02
CA LEU A 289 2.03 -2.60 -0.54
C LEU A 289 2.25 -3.73 -1.53
N TRP A 290 3.31 -3.68 -2.31
CA TRP A 290 3.69 -4.77 -3.19
C TRP A 290 4.10 -6.04 -2.43
N ASP A 291 5.18 -6.01 -1.68
CA ASP A 291 5.81 -7.18 -1.07
C ASP A 291 4.90 -7.90 -0.06
N ASP A 292 4.19 -7.11 0.74
CA ASP A 292 3.51 -7.62 1.91
C ASP A 292 1.98 -7.68 1.72
N PHE A 293 1.41 -7.02 0.71
CA PHE A 293 -0.04 -6.99 0.49
C PHE A 293 -0.45 -7.58 -0.86
N LEU A 294 0.05 -7.04 -1.97
CA LEU A 294 -0.33 -7.47 -3.33
C LEU A 294 0.28 -8.84 -3.67
N ARG A 295 1.59 -9.02 -3.44
CA ARG A 295 2.30 -10.27 -3.71
C ARG A 295 1.80 -11.43 -2.85
N MET A 296 1.55 -11.17 -1.56
CA MET A 296 1.00 -12.20 -0.65
C MET A 296 -0.46 -12.56 -0.95
N GLN A 297 -1.16 -11.75 -1.75
CA GLN A 297 -2.57 -11.93 -2.10
C GLN A 297 -2.79 -12.02 -3.60
N TYR A 298 -1.85 -12.58 -4.36
CA TYR A 298 -2.02 -12.79 -5.80
C TYR A 298 -3.37 -13.44 -6.14
N ALA A 299 -3.80 -14.44 -5.35
CA ALA A 299 -5.10 -15.09 -5.51
C ALA A 299 -6.31 -14.13 -5.44
N ASN A 300 -6.22 -13.03 -4.68
CA ASN A 300 -7.25 -11.98 -4.61
C ASN A 300 -7.02 -10.85 -5.63
N LEU A 301 -5.76 -10.57 -5.97
CA LEU A 301 -5.38 -9.55 -6.95
C LEU A 301 -6.00 -9.84 -8.31
N PHE A 302 -5.81 -11.05 -8.85
CA PHE A 302 -6.26 -11.36 -10.21
C PHE A 302 -7.78 -11.25 -10.41
N PRO A 303 -8.66 -11.79 -9.53
CA PRO A 303 -10.11 -11.59 -9.67
C PRO A 303 -10.53 -10.12 -9.68
N VAL A 304 -9.85 -9.29 -8.88
CA VAL A 304 -10.15 -7.86 -8.78
C VAL A 304 -9.66 -7.11 -10.03
N VAL A 305 -8.45 -7.41 -10.48
CA VAL A 305 -7.84 -6.86 -11.70
C VAL A 305 -8.64 -7.29 -12.95
N ARG A 306 -9.23 -8.50 -12.97
CA ARG A 306 -10.09 -8.96 -14.08
C ARG A 306 -11.40 -8.20 -14.22
N ASN A 307 -11.90 -7.58 -13.15
CA ASN A 307 -13.17 -6.88 -13.15
C ASN A 307 -13.09 -5.59 -12.31
N VAL A 308 -12.23 -4.67 -12.75
CA VAL A 308 -12.10 -3.34 -12.13
C VAL A 308 -13.45 -2.60 -12.14
N GLY A 309 -14.31 -2.85 -13.13
CA GLY A 309 -15.67 -2.30 -13.16
C GLY A 309 -16.51 -2.67 -11.93
N ALA A 310 -16.34 -3.88 -11.36
CA ALA A 310 -17.01 -4.27 -10.13
C ALA A 310 -16.53 -3.47 -8.90
N LEU A 311 -15.32 -2.91 -8.95
CA LEU A 311 -14.82 -2.00 -7.91
C LEU A 311 -15.47 -0.62 -7.95
N ALA A 312 -16.31 -0.29 -8.93
CA ALA A 312 -17.07 0.96 -8.86
C ALA A 312 -18.13 0.91 -7.74
N GLN A 313 -18.74 -0.26 -7.50
CA GLN A 313 -19.90 -0.38 -6.60
C GLN A 313 -19.53 -0.90 -5.19
N ALA A 314 -19.92 -0.13 -4.17
CA ALA A 314 -19.78 -0.53 -2.79
C ALA A 314 -20.72 -1.71 -2.50
N LYS A 315 -20.28 -2.64 -1.65
CA LYS A 315 -21.18 -3.63 -1.07
C LYS A 315 -21.64 -3.10 0.28
N ASP A 316 -22.95 -3.00 0.47
CA ASP A 316 -23.47 -2.69 1.80
C ASP A 316 -23.30 -3.90 2.75
N LYS A 317 -23.46 -3.63 4.05
CA LYS A 317 -23.32 -4.65 5.09
C LYS A 317 -24.29 -5.83 4.92
N VAL A 318 -25.47 -5.62 4.33
CA VAL A 318 -26.48 -6.67 4.13
C VAL A 318 -26.03 -7.63 3.02
N ALA A 319 -25.52 -7.11 1.91
CA ALA A 319 -24.95 -7.89 0.83
C ALA A 319 -23.74 -8.71 1.31
N LEU A 320 -22.83 -8.08 2.06
CA LEU A 320 -21.68 -8.77 2.67
C LEU A 320 -22.12 -9.92 3.59
N ALA A 321 -23.11 -9.68 4.46
CA ALA A 321 -23.64 -10.70 5.36
C ALA A 321 -24.31 -11.86 4.61
N GLY A 322 -25.05 -11.57 3.54
CA GLY A 322 -25.67 -12.58 2.67
C GLY A 322 -24.64 -13.47 1.99
N GLU A 323 -23.58 -12.89 1.42
CA GLU A 323 -22.48 -13.63 0.80
C GLU A 323 -21.74 -14.52 1.81
N LEU A 324 -21.41 -13.97 2.99
CA LEU A 324 -20.71 -14.73 4.02
C LEU A 324 -21.57 -15.88 4.55
N THR A 325 -22.86 -15.64 4.77
CA THR A 325 -23.80 -16.68 5.23
C THR A 325 -23.90 -17.81 4.22
N ALA A 326 -24.03 -17.50 2.93
CA ALA A 326 -24.09 -18.49 1.87
C ALA A 326 -22.78 -19.30 1.78
N ALA A 327 -21.63 -18.64 1.91
CA ALA A 327 -20.33 -19.31 1.89
C ALA A 327 -20.16 -20.26 3.10
N LEU A 328 -20.57 -19.82 4.30
CA LEU A 328 -20.49 -20.63 5.51
C LEU A 328 -21.45 -21.83 5.52
N ALA A 329 -22.60 -21.73 4.86
CA ALA A 329 -23.59 -22.81 4.80
C ALA A 329 -23.04 -24.09 4.14
N SER A 330 -22.01 -23.97 3.29
CA SER A 330 -21.38 -25.10 2.61
C SER A 330 -20.22 -25.73 3.39
N ALA A 331 -19.82 -25.14 4.52
CA ALA A 331 -18.69 -25.61 5.32
C ALA A 331 -19.14 -26.68 6.35
N PRO A 332 -18.54 -27.88 6.35
CA PRO A 332 -19.04 -29.03 7.13
C PRO A 332 -18.74 -28.96 8.63
N ASP A 333 -17.67 -28.25 9.02
CA ASP A 333 -17.17 -28.21 10.40
C ASP A 333 -16.62 -26.82 10.76
N VAL A 334 -16.19 -26.67 12.02
CA VAL A 334 -15.70 -25.39 12.55
C VAL A 334 -14.42 -24.94 11.84
N GLU A 335 -13.49 -25.86 11.55
CA GLU A 335 -12.23 -25.51 10.88
C GLU A 335 -12.49 -24.98 9.46
N ALA A 336 -13.35 -25.66 8.71
CA ALA A 336 -13.78 -25.21 7.38
C ALA A 336 -14.54 -23.88 7.44
N ARG A 337 -15.42 -23.67 8.44
CA ARG A 337 -16.12 -22.38 8.64
C ARG A 337 -15.12 -21.25 8.91
N LEU A 338 -14.10 -21.48 9.72
CA LEU A 338 -13.05 -20.49 10.00
C LEU A 338 -12.18 -20.22 8.77
N ALA A 339 -11.85 -21.23 7.97
CA ALA A 339 -11.14 -21.06 6.70
C ALA A 339 -11.95 -20.19 5.72
N VAL A 340 -13.25 -20.47 5.57
CA VAL A 340 -14.17 -19.67 4.74
C VAL A 340 -14.27 -18.23 5.25
N LEU A 341 -14.39 -18.03 6.56
CA LEU A 341 -14.46 -16.70 7.15
C LEU A 341 -13.19 -15.88 6.86
N ASN A 342 -12.01 -16.47 7.02
CA ASN A 342 -10.74 -15.79 6.75
C ASN A 342 -10.52 -15.52 5.25
N ALA A 343 -10.91 -16.45 4.37
CA ALA A 343 -10.87 -16.24 2.94
C ALA A 343 -11.80 -15.08 2.51
N PHE A 344 -13.01 -15.02 3.07
CA PHE A 344 -13.95 -13.91 2.86
C PHE A 344 -13.37 -12.58 3.37
N LYS A 345 -12.86 -12.56 4.61
CA LYS A 345 -12.20 -11.40 5.22
C LYS A 345 -11.11 -10.83 4.33
N ASP A 346 -10.17 -11.67 3.89
CA ASP A 346 -9.04 -11.24 3.08
C ASP A 346 -9.50 -10.72 1.71
N ARG A 347 -10.45 -11.42 1.06
CA ARG A 347 -11.00 -11.01 -0.23
C ARG A 347 -11.69 -9.64 -0.15
N GLU A 348 -12.55 -9.43 0.83
CA GLU A 348 -13.32 -8.19 0.95
C GLU A 348 -12.46 -7.03 1.46
N MET A 349 -11.52 -7.26 2.38
CA MET A 349 -10.55 -6.24 2.79
C MET A 349 -9.72 -5.78 1.60
N PHE A 350 -9.21 -6.74 0.81
CA PHE A 350 -8.49 -6.43 -0.42
C PHE A 350 -9.35 -5.62 -1.40
N ARG A 351 -10.60 -6.02 -1.64
CA ARG A 351 -11.55 -5.29 -2.50
C ARG A 351 -11.72 -3.83 -2.03
N ILE A 352 -11.93 -3.61 -0.74
CA ILE A 352 -12.14 -2.28 -0.15
C ILE A 352 -10.87 -1.42 -0.29
N ASP A 353 -9.70 -2.00 -0.01
CA ASP A 353 -8.42 -1.34 -0.18
C ASP A 353 -8.17 -0.93 -1.64
N MET A 354 -8.46 -1.82 -2.60
CA MET A 354 -8.36 -1.51 -4.03
C MET A 354 -9.31 -0.39 -4.45
N ARG A 355 -10.55 -0.39 -3.97
CA ARG A 355 -11.50 0.70 -4.24
C ARG A 355 -10.95 2.07 -3.81
N HIS A 356 -10.33 2.13 -2.65
CA HIS A 356 -9.75 3.37 -2.15
C HIS A 356 -8.49 3.78 -2.92
N ILE A 357 -7.55 2.85 -3.17
CA ILE A 357 -6.31 3.16 -3.90
C ILE A 357 -6.59 3.61 -5.34
N LEU A 358 -7.55 2.99 -6.01
CA LEU A 358 -7.94 3.31 -7.38
C LEU A 358 -8.85 4.55 -7.48
N GLY A 359 -9.17 5.20 -6.36
CA GLY A 359 -9.96 6.43 -6.35
C GLY A 359 -11.46 6.23 -6.57
N HIS A 360 -11.99 5.00 -6.47
CA HIS A 360 -13.43 4.75 -6.47
C HIS A 360 -14.12 5.25 -5.18
N ILE A 361 -13.33 5.52 -4.13
CA ILE A 361 -13.80 6.10 -2.87
C ILE A 361 -13.18 7.50 -2.72
N ALA A 362 -14.00 8.55 -2.90
CA ALA A 362 -13.55 9.93 -2.79
C ALA A 362 -13.58 10.48 -1.36
N ASP A 363 -14.55 10.07 -0.54
CA ASP A 363 -14.61 10.45 0.89
C ASP A 363 -13.97 9.37 1.74
N PHE A 364 -12.97 9.76 2.54
CA PHE A 364 -12.35 8.89 3.53
C PHE A 364 -13.38 8.24 4.48
N GLY A 365 -14.47 8.96 4.76
CA GLY A 365 -15.58 8.43 5.54
C GLY A 365 -16.22 7.16 4.99
N GLN A 366 -16.36 7.07 3.67
CA GLN A 366 -16.88 5.88 3.02
C GLN A 366 -15.90 4.72 3.13
N PHE A 367 -14.59 4.97 2.98
CA PHE A 367 -13.57 3.94 3.15
C PHE A 367 -13.58 3.38 4.57
N SER A 368 -13.61 4.25 5.58
CA SER A 368 -13.77 3.84 6.97
C SER A 368 -15.04 3.04 7.22
N ALA A 369 -16.16 3.42 6.59
CA ALA A 369 -17.42 2.72 6.75
C ALA A 369 -17.38 1.31 6.14
N GLU A 370 -16.92 1.16 4.89
CA GLU A 370 -16.79 -0.16 4.26
C GLU A 370 -15.87 -1.10 5.06
N LEU A 371 -14.72 -0.59 5.55
CA LEU A 371 -13.82 -1.37 6.42
C LEU A 371 -14.49 -1.77 7.75
N THR A 372 -15.21 -0.83 8.37
CA THR A 372 -15.87 -1.07 9.67
C THR A 372 -17.00 -2.09 9.53
N ASP A 373 -17.79 -2.02 8.47
CA ASP A 373 -18.85 -2.99 8.20
C ASP A 373 -18.30 -4.41 8.01
N LEU A 374 -17.17 -4.55 7.30
CA LEU A 374 -16.48 -5.82 7.15
C LEU A 374 -15.96 -6.34 8.50
N VAL A 375 -15.26 -5.49 9.26
CA VAL A 375 -14.69 -5.85 10.57
C VAL A 375 -15.77 -6.33 11.52
N GLU A 376 -16.87 -5.58 11.63
CA GLU A 376 -18.00 -5.96 12.49
C GLU A 376 -18.59 -7.31 12.11
N LEU A 377 -18.81 -7.53 10.82
CA LEU A 377 -19.39 -8.78 10.33
C LEU A 377 -18.47 -9.96 10.65
N VAL A 378 -17.17 -9.83 10.40
CA VAL A 378 -16.17 -10.88 10.65
C VAL A 378 -16.02 -11.15 12.14
N VAL A 379 -15.88 -10.11 12.97
CA VAL A 379 -15.70 -10.25 14.42
C VAL A 379 -16.93 -10.86 15.07
N ALA A 380 -18.14 -10.38 14.73
CA ALA A 380 -19.38 -10.95 15.23
C ALA A 380 -19.53 -12.42 14.83
N THR A 381 -19.28 -12.75 13.56
CA THR A 381 -19.39 -14.12 13.04
C THR A 381 -18.36 -15.07 13.68
N ALA A 382 -17.10 -14.65 13.80
CA ALA A 382 -16.05 -15.43 14.48
C ALA A 382 -16.44 -15.71 15.94
N SER A 383 -16.91 -14.68 16.66
CA SER A 383 -17.32 -14.83 18.06
C SER A 383 -18.47 -15.83 18.20
N GLN A 384 -19.44 -15.80 17.28
CA GLN A 384 -20.55 -16.73 17.26
C GLN A 384 -20.08 -18.17 17.00
N ILE A 385 -19.19 -18.39 16.02
CA ILE A 385 -18.62 -19.71 15.73
C ILE A 385 -17.93 -20.29 16.98
N CYS A 386 -17.11 -19.50 17.69
CA CYS A 386 -16.43 -19.95 18.90
C CYS A 386 -17.39 -20.27 20.05
N VAL A 387 -18.43 -19.44 20.26
CA VAL A 387 -19.47 -19.72 21.27
C VAL A 387 -20.23 -21.00 20.93
N GLU A 388 -20.60 -21.22 19.67
CA GLU A 388 -21.27 -22.44 19.19
C GLU A 388 -20.39 -23.68 19.40
N HIS A 389 -19.11 -23.59 19.01
CA HIS A 389 -18.14 -24.68 19.16
C HIS A 389 -17.98 -25.08 20.63
N LEU A 390 -17.66 -24.11 21.50
CA LEU A 390 -17.46 -24.37 22.92
C LEU A 390 -18.76 -24.82 23.61
N SER A 391 -19.92 -24.34 23.18
CA SER A 391 -21.21 -24.83 23.67
C SER A 391 -21.42 -26.31 23.33
N GLY A 392 -20.94 -26.78 22.17
CA GLY A 392 -20.97 -28.20 21.80
C GLY A 392 -20.09 -29.08 22.70
N HIS A 393 -18.99 -28.53 23.23
CA HIS A 393 -18.05 -29.26 24.09
C HIS A 393 -18.39 -29.20 25.59
N TYR A 394 -18.82 -28.03 26.07
CA TYR A 394 -19.01 -27.76 27.50
C TYR A 394 -20.47 -27.55 27.89
N GLY A 395 -21.41 -27.55 26.94
CA GLY A 395 -22.76 -27.04 27.16
C GLY A 395 -22.81 -25.50 27.21
N ARG A 396 -24.02 -24.94 27.27
CA ARG A 396 -24.20 -23.48 27.34
C ARG A 396 -24.02 -23.00 28.78
N PRO A 397 -23.40 -21.84 29.03
CA PRO A 397 -23.39 -21.22 30.36
C PRO A 397 -24.80 -20.85 30.80
N LEU A 398 -25.24 -21.40 31.95
CA LEU A 398 -26.53 -21.13 32.55
C LEU A 398 -26.36 -20.52 33.94
N ASP A 399 -27.26 -19.60 34.30
CA ASP A 399 -27.39 -19.10 35.66
C ASP A 399 -28.07 -20.11 36.60
N GLU A 400 -28.24 -19.75 37.87
CA GLU A 400 -28.88 -20.61 38.88
C GLU A 400 -30.34 -20.95 38.56
N GLN A 401 -31.00 -20.14 37.73
CA GLN A 401 -32.37 -20.36 37.27
C GLN A 401 -32.43 -21.14 35.95
N GLY A 402 -31.29 -21.60 35.43
CA GLY A 402 -31.20 -22.35 34.17
C GLY A 402 -31.33 -21.48 32.92
N ARG A 403 -31.20 -20.15 33.04
CA ARG A 403 -31.27 -19.23 31.90
C ARG A 403 -29.89 -19.04 31.28
N PRO A 404 -29.77 -18.93 29.94
CA PRO A 404 -28.50 -18.63 29.30
C PRO A 404 -27.89 -17.32 29.79
N ILE A 405 -26.60 -17.35 30.11
CA ILE A 405 -25.85 -16.14 30.47
C ILE A 405 -25.53 -15.37 29.18
N PRO A 406 -26.03 -14.13 29.02
CA PRO A 406 -25.81 -13.35 27.81
C PRO A 406 -24.34 -12.91 27.68
N PHE A 407 -23.93 -12.73 26.43
CA PHE A 407 -22.59 -12.32 26.02
C PHE A 407 -22.69 -11.31 24.89
N ALA A 408 -21.85 -10.28 24.90
CA ALA A 408 -21.78 -9.24 23.90
C ALA A 408 -20.32 -8.98 23.49
N VAL A 409 -20.13 -8.65 22.22
CA VAL A 409 -18.85 -8.21 21.67
C VAL A 409 -18.95 -6.72 21.36
N CYS A 410 -18.04 -5.95 21.92
CA CYS A 410 -17.96 -4.50 21.72
C CYS A 410 -16.67 -4.13 21.00
N VAL A 411 -16.72 -3.08 20.19
CA VAL A 411 -15.53 -2.44 19.60
C VAL A 411 -15.31 -1.06 20.20
N LEU A 412 -14.06 -0.62 20.24
CA LEU A 412 -13.64 0.70 20.70
C LEU A 412 -12.77 1.38 19.62
N GLY A 413 -12.13 2.48 19.99
CA GLY A 413 -11.12 3.14 19.17
C GLY A 413 -11.64 3.55 17.79
N LYS A 414 -10.85 3.26 16.75
CA LYS A 414 -11.15 3.67 15.37
C LYS A 414 -12.29 2.86 14.76
N CYS A 415 -12.40 1.57 15.08
CA CYS A 415 -13.52 0.74 14.68
C CYS A 415 -14.84 1.24 15.30
N GLY A 416 -14.83 1.51 16.60
CA GLY A 416 -15.96 2.08 17.34
C GLY A 416 -16.44 3.42 16.79
N GLY A 417 -15.50 4.23 16.29
CA GLY A 417 -15.77 5.53 15.69
C GLY A 417 -16.21 5.53 14.22
N TYR A 418 -16.21 4.40 13.50
CA TYR A 418 -16.29 4.38 12.02
C TYR A 418 -15.19 5.24 11.37
N GLU A 419 -13.96 5.06 11.84
CA GLU A 419 -12.78 5.85 11.47
C GLU A 419 -11.58 4.96 11.12
N LEU A 420 -11.83 3.68 10.80
CA LEU A 420 -10.78 2.78 10.35
C LEU A 420 -10.14 3.29 9.06
N GLY A 421 -8.85 3.00 8.94
CA GLY A 421 -8.12 3.11 7.69
C GLY A 421 -7.11 1.97 7.57
N TYR A 422 -6.16 2.08 6.67
CA TYR A 422 -5.13 1.06 6.49
C TYR A 422 -4.43 0.75 7.80
N ALA A 423 -4.10 -0.53 7.99
CA ALA A 423 -3.35 -1.06 9.14
C ALA A 423 -3.77 -0.45 10.49
N SER A 424 -5.09 -0.31 10.70
CA SER A 424 -5.65 0.11 11.98
C SER A 424 -5.85 -1.11 12.85
N ASP A 425 -5.40 -1.02 14.10
CA ASP A 425 -5.73 -2.00 15.12
C ASP A 425 -7.25 -2.00 15.36
N ILE A 426 -7.81 -3.16 15.68
CA ILE A 426 -9.24 -3.36 15.93
C ILE A 426 -9.40 -3.62 17.42
N GLU A 427 -9.73 -2.57 18.18
CA GLU A 427 -9.89 -2.70 19.63
C GLU A 427 -11.23 -3.36 19.96
N VAL A 428 -11.20 -4.53 20.62
CA VAL A 428 -12.37 -5.35 20.96
C VAL A 428 -12.45 -5.58 22.48
N MET A 429 -13.66 -5.63 23.01
CA MET A 429 -13.94 -6.02 24.39
C MET A 429 -15.10 -7.02 24.43
N PHE A 430 -14.89 -8.12 25.14
CA PHE A 430 -15.88 -9.18 25.33
C PHE A 430 -16.53 -9.04 26.70
N ILE A 431 -17.85 -8.95 26.75
CA ILE A 431 -18.61 -8.71 27.98
C ILE A 431 -19.68 -9.78 28.17
N TYR A 432 -19.81 -10.32 29.38
CA TYR A 432 -20.91 -11.22 29.75
C TYR A 432 -21.61 -10.72 31.00
N ASP A 433 -22.88 -11.06 31.18
CA ASP A 433 -23.67 -10.62 32.35
C ASP A 433 -24.29 -11.79 33.11
N GLY A 434 -23.68 -12.14 34.24
CA GLY A 434 -24.18 -13.17 35.14
C GLY A 434 -23.09 -14.06 35.70
N SER A 435 -23.51 -14.95 36.59
CA SER A 435 -22.67 -16.00 37.19
C SER A 435 -23.39 -17.34 37.06
N GLY A 436 -22.62 -18.40 36.90
CA GLY A 436 -23.16 -19.74 36.72
C GLY A 436 -22.13 -20.68 36.09
N HIS A 437 -22.61 -21.78 35.52
CA HIS A 437 -21.76 -22.84 34.98
C HIS A 437 -22.26 -23.33 33.63
N ALA A 438 -21.34 -23.86 32.82
CA ALA A 438 -21.68 -24.54 31.59
C ALA A 438 -22.47 -25.83 31.88
N SER A 439 -23.52 -26.08 31.09
CA SER A 439 -24.51 -27.14 31.33
C SER A 439 -24.06 -28.54 30.93
N GLY A 440 -22.85 -28.71 30.41
CA GLY A 440 -22.32 -29.97 29.91
C GLY A 440 -21.69 -30.84 31.01
N PRO A 441 -21.13 -32.00 30.64
CA PRO A 441 -20.61 -32.98 31.59
C PRO A 441 -19.38 -32.48 32.35
N ARG A 442 -18.63 -31.53 31.78
CA ARG A 442 -17.51 -30.86 32.44
C ARG A 442 -17.96 -29.50 32.95
N LEU A 443 -18.12 -29.39 34.27
CA LEU A 443 -18.54 -28.16 34.92
C LEU A 443 -17.41 -27.11 34.89
N ILE A 444 -17.58 -26.09 34.07
CA ILE A 444 -16.73 -24.89 34.06
C ILE A 444 -17.57 -23.66 34.37
N SER A 445 -17.00 -22.68 35.06
CA SER A 445 -17.71 -21.43 35.35
C SER A 445 -17.99 -20.64 34.08
N ALA A 446 -19.00 -19.76 34.11
CA ALA A 446 -19.28 -18.85 32.99
C ALA A 446 -18.07 -17.97 32.64
N SER A 447 -17.34 -17.49 33.65
CA SER A 447 -16.10 -16.73 33.45
C SER A 447 -15.06 -17.56 32.69
N GLU A 448 -14.82 -18.82 33.11
CA GLU A 448 -13.88 -19.70 32.41
C GLU A 448 -14.36 -20.03 30.99
N PHE A 449 -15.67 -20.23 30.78
CA PHE A 449 -16.22 -20.47 29.45
C PHE A 449 -15.94 -19.30 28.51
N PHE A 450 -16.27 -18.06 28.92
CA PHE A 450 -16.06 -16.90 28.06
C PHE A 450 -14.58 -16.54 27.90
N GLU A 451 -13.72 -16.78 28.89
CA GLU A 451 -12.26 -16.72 28.71
C GLU A 451 -11.79 -17.65 27.59
N LYS A 452 -12.29 -18.90 27.56
CA LYS A 452 -11.99 -19.85 26.47
C LYS A 452 -12.53 -19.36 25.13
N VAL A 453 -13.73 -18.76 25.08
CA VAL A 453 -14.29 -18.15 23.86
C VAL A 453 -13.33 -17.11 23.31
N VAL A 454 -12.79 -16.22 24.15
CA VAL A 454 -11.87 -15.16 23.68
C VAL A 454 -10.54 -15.76 23.21
N VAL A 455 -9.99 -16.76 23.92
CA VAL A 455 -8.77 -17.46 23.48
C VAL A 455 -8.95 -18.14 22.13
N GLU A 456 -10.10 -18.79 21.91
CA GLU A 456 -10.41 -19.44 20.64
C GLU A 456 -10.66 -18.43 19.52
N PHE A 457 -11.37 -17.34 19.82
CA PHE A 457 -11.59 -16.23 18.90
C PHE A 457 -10.28 -15.62 18.39
N MET A 458 -9.30 -15.41 19.28
CA MET A 458 -7.98 -14.89 18.89
C MET A 458 -7.22 -15.84 17.94
N ARG A 459 -7.54 -17.14 17.95
CA ARG A 459 -6.99 -18.13 17.01
C ARG A 459 -7.82 -18.27 15.73
N ALA A 460 -9.10 -17.89 15.80
CA ALA A 460 -10.05 -18.01 14.71
C ALA A 460 -9.82 -16.97 13.60
N ILE A 461 -9.25 -15.81 13.92
CA ILE A 461 -8.95 -14.75 12.95
C ILE A 461 -7.46 -14.78 12.62
N TRP A 462 -7.14 -14.98 11.34
CA TRP A 462 -5.76 -15.06 10.87
C TRP A 462 -5.31 -13.72 10.29
N ALA A 463 -4.29 -13.13 10.90
CA ALA A 463 -3.54 -12.03 10.31
C ALA A 463 -2.42 -12.62 9.45
N ARG A 464 -2.36 -12.24 8.17
CA ARG A 464 -1.27 -12.69 7.27
C ARG A 464 0.09 -12.14 7.69
N ARG A 465 0.09 -10.99 8.35
CA ARG A 465 1.24 -10.28 8.90
C ARG A 465 0.79 -9.35 10.03
N GLU A 466 1.72 -8.89 10.85
CA GLU A 466 1.48 -7.87 11.87
C GLU A 466 0.87 -6.60 11.25
N GLY A 467 -0.10 -5.98 11.93
CA GLY A 467 -0.78 -4.76 11.48
C GLY A 467 -1.91 -4.94 10.46
N ILE A 468 -2.12 -6.11 9.84
CA ILE A 468 -3.32 -6.37 9.01
C ILE A 468 -4.39 -7.07 9.84
N PHE A 469 -5.56 -6.44 10.00
CA PHE A 469 -6.70 -7.00 10.74
C PHE A 469 -6.25 -7.48 12.14
N GLU A 470 -5.47 -6.64 12.83
CA GLU A 470 -4.92 -6.98 14.13
C GLU A 470 -5.96 -6.70 15.22
N ILE A 471 -6.33 -7.73 15.99
CA ILE A 471 -7.23 -7.57 17.13
C ILE A 471 -6.43 -7.12 18.35
N ASP A 472 -6.87 -6.04 18.97
CA ASP A 472 -6.33 -5.53 20.23
C ASP A 472 -7.35 -5.66 21.36
N LEU A 473 -6.93 -6.22 22.50
CA LEU A 473 -7.74 -6.40 23.71
C LEU A 473 -7.25 -5.55 24.88
N ASP A 474 -6.29 -4.63 24.68
CA ASP A 474 -5.61 -3.90 25.74
C ASP A 474 -6.49 -2.84 26.42
N LEU A 475 -7.63 -2.46 25.83
CA LEU A 475 -8.58 -1.51 26.42
C LEU A 475 -9.57 -2.12 27.43
N ARG A 476 -9.46 -3.42 27.72
CA ARG A 476 -10.24 -4.07 28.79
C ARG A 476 -9.76 -3.65 30.18
N PRO A 477 -10.60 -3.75 31.24
CA PRO A 477 -10.18 -3.46 32.60
C PRO A 477 -8.87 -4.14 32.99
N TYR A 478 -7.93 -3.37 33.54
CA TYR A 478 -6.56 -3.82 33.90
C TYR A 478 -5.67 -4.23 32.71
N GLY A 479 -6.09 -3.96 31.47
CA GLY A 479 -5.35 -4.25 30.24
C GLY A 479 -4.85 -5.69 30.19
N LYS A 480 -3.56 -5.87 29.85
CA LYS A 480 -2.91 -7.20 29.76
C LYS A 480 -3.00 -8.06 31.03
N ALA A 481 -3.13 -7.44 32.21
CA ALA A 481 -3.25 -8.15 33.48
C ALA A 481 -4.69 -8.54 33.83
N GLY A 482 -5.68 -8.06 33.07
CA GLY A 482 -7.09 -8.35 33.26
C GLY A 482 -7.58 -9.58 32.49
N SER A 483 -8.72 -10.09 32.94
CA SER A 483 -9.50 -11.14 32.26
C SER A 483 -9.77 -10.80 30.80
N LEU A 484 -9.69 -11.80 29.91
CA LEU A 484 -10.00 -11.60 28.49
C LEU A 484 -11.49 -11.38 28.25
N ALA A 485 -12.34 -11.99 29.07
CA ALA A 485 -13.78 -11.78 29.11
C ALA A 485 -14.18 -11.03 30.38
N VAL A 486 -14.87 -9.91 30.22
CA VAL A 486 -15.18 -8.97 31.31
C VAL A 486 -16.62 -9.19 31.78
N SER A 487 -16.84 -9.39 33.08
CA SER A 487 -18.22 -9.37 33.59
C SER A 487 -18.78 -7.94 33.55
N LEU A 488 -20.07 -7.78 33.26
CA LEU A 488 -20.73 -6.47 33.24
C LEU A 488 -20.57 -5.73 34.59
N ASP A 489 -20.63 -6.47 35.69
CA ASP A 489 -20.42 -5.89 37.02
C ASP A 489 -18.99 -5.38 37.23
N LEU A 490 -17.96 -6.08 36.73
CA LEU A 490 -16.59 -5.58 36.74
C LEU A 490 -16.45 -4.34 35.86
N PHE A 491 -16.99 -4.37 34.63
CA PHE A 491 -16.98 -3.24 33.71
C PHE A 491 -17.56 -1.99 34.40
N ARG A 492 -18.75 -2.12 35.00
CA ARG A 492 -19.43 -1.04 35.72
C ARG A 492 -18.59 -0.50 36.88
N ARG A 493 -18.07 -1.37 37.75
CA ARG A 493 -17.27 -0.94 38.92
C ARG A 493 -15.93 -0.32 38.53
N TYR A 494 -15.30 -0.84 37.48
CA TYR A 494 -13.99 -0.38 37.03
C TYR A 494 -14.07 1.05 36.47
N PHE A 495 -15.03 1.27 35.56
CA PHE A 495 -15.18 2.55 34.84
C PHE A 495 -16.07 3.58 35.55
N ALA A 496 -16.74 3.21 36.65
CA ALA A 496 -17.54 4.14 37.45
C ALA A 496 -16.74 5.39 37.84
N PRO A 497 -17.40 6.55 38.06
CA PRO A 497 -16.76 7.70 38.65
C PRO A 497 -16.16 7.36 40.02
N GLY A 498 -14.87 7.64 40.22
CA GLY A 498 -14.13 7.22 41.42
C GLY A 498 -13.68 5.76 41.43
N GLY A 499 -13.99 5.00 40.37
CA GLY A 499 -13.47 3.66 40.15
C GLY A 499 -11.98 3.64 39.76
N PRO A 500 -11.36 2.45 39.68
CA PRO A 500 -9.94 2.29 39.38
C PRO A 500 -9.48 2.78 38.00
N ALA A 501 -10.38 2.94 37.03
CA ALA A 501 -10.02 3.39 35.69
C ALA A 501 -9.36 4.78 35.72
N TRP A 502 -8.32 4.95 34.91
CA TRP A 502 -7.74 6.25 34.63
C TRP A 502 -8.69 7.12 33.78
N ALA A 503 -8.50 8.43 33.82
CA ALA A 503 -9.33 9.37 33.03
C ALA A 503 -9.28 9.07 31.52
N TYR A 504 -8.11 8.70 30.99
CA TYR A 504 -7.96 8.36 29.56
C TYR A 504 -8.63 7.02 29.18
N GLU A 505 -8.72 6.06 30.12
CA GLU A 505 -9.44 4.80 29.87
C GLU A 505 -10.95 5.05 29.78
N ARG A 506 -11.49 5.91 30.66
CA ARG A 506 -12.88 6.38 30.54
C ARG A 506 -13.10 7.17 29.25
N GLN A 507 -12.15 8.01 28.83
CA GLN A 507 -12.25 8.75 27.58
C GLN A 507 -12.32 7.81 26.36
N ALA A 508 -11.56 6.70 26.36
CA ALA A 508 -11.62 5.70 25.29
C ALA A 508 -13.01 5.06 25.13
N LEU A 509 -13.79 4.97 26.22
CA LEU A 509 -15.16 4.46 26.18
C LEU A 509 -16.12 5.29 25.34
N ILE A 510 -15.82 6.55 25.00
CA ILE A 510 -16.65 7.36 24.07
C ILE A 510 -16.87 6.62 22.75
N LYS A 511 -15.91 5.79 22.33
CA LYS A 511 -15.97 5.02 21.09
C LYS A 511 -16.57 3.63 21.27
N LEU A 512 -16.85 3.17 22.50
CA LEU A 512 -17.33 1.82 22.74
C LEU A 512 -18.74 1.63 22.18
N ARG A 513 -18.98 0.57 21.40
CA ARG A 513 -20.31 0.15 20.93
C ARG A 513 -20.40 -1.36 20.74
N ALA A 514 -21.58 -1.93 20.92
CA ALA A 514 -21.82 -3.35 20.71
C ALA A 514 -21.96 -3.67 19.21
N ILE A 515 -21.39 -4.79 18.77
CA ILE A 515 -21.38 -5.24 17.36
C ILE A 515 -21.86 -6.67 17.14
N GLY A 516 -21.96 -7.46 18.21
CA GLY A 516 -22.37 -8.86 18.14
C GLY A 516 -22.71 -9.44 19.52
N GLY A 517 -23.25 -10.66 19.52
CA GLY A 517 -23.78 -11.31 20.71
C GLY A 517 -25.23 -10.93 21.01
N ASP A 518 -25.60 -10.94 22.29
CA ASP A 518 -26.94 -10.60 22.76
C ASP A 518 -27.20 -9.09 22.63
N PRO A 519 -28.22 -8.67 21.85
CA PRO A 519 -28.48 -7.25 21.59
C PRO A 519 -29.00 -6.51 22.83
N THR A 520 -29.64 -7.21 23.78
CA THR A 520 -30.16 -6.59 25.01
C THR A 520 -29.00 -6.25 25.94
N LEU A 521 -28.06 -7.18 26.11
CA LEU A 521 -26.83 -6.93 26.86
C LEU A 521 -25.98 -5.85 26.18
N GLY A 522 -25.84 -5.89 24.85
CA GLY A 522 -25.12 -4.85 24.11
C GLY A 522 -25.65 -3.44 24.39
N ALA A 523 -26.98 -3.26 24.30
CA ALA A 523 -27.63 -1.99 24.64
C ALA A 523 -27.41 -1.59 26.11
N HIS A 524 -27.44 -2.55 27.04
CA HIS A 524 -27.19 -2.29 28.46
C HIS A 524 -25.73 -1.87 28.72
N VAL A 525 -24.75 -2.50 28.08
CA VAL A 525 -23.34 -2.09 28.14
C VAL A 525 -23.18 -0.62 27.71
N GLU A 526 -23.82 -0.22 26.62
CA GLU A 526 -23.76 1.16 26.12
C GLU A 526 -24.42 2.16 27.07
N GLN A 527 -25.48 1.76 27.79
CA GLN A 527 -26.08 2.59 28.84
C GLN A 527 -25.13 2.75 30.03
N VAL A 528 -24.44 1.68 30.44
CA VAL A 528 -23.44 1.74 31.51
C VAL A 528 -22.25 2.60 31.09
N ARG A 529 -21.76 2.45 29.86
CA ARG A 529 -20.75 3.32 29.23
C ARG A 529 -21.16 4.78 29.37
N ASP A 530 -22.38 5.13 28.96
CA ASP A 530 -22.89 6.50 29.03
C ASP A 530 -22.87 7.06 30.46
N ALA A 531 -23.30 6.27 31.44
CA ALA A 531 -23.30 6.67 32.85
C ALA A 531 -21.88 6.86 33.42
N CYS A 532 -20.90 6.11 32.93
CA CYS A 532 -19.49 6.23 33.31
C CYS A 532 -18.78 7.43 32.67
N VAL A 533 -19.13 7.76 31.42
CA VAL A 533 -18.43 8.77 30.61
C VAL A 533 -19.04 10.16 30.77
N TYR A 534 -20.37 10.27 30.72
CA TYR A 534 -21.09 11.54 30.64
C TYR A 534 -21.68 11.93 32.00
N THR A 535 -20.80 12.15 32.98
CA THR A 535 -21.18 12.41 34.38
C THR A 535 -21.54 13.87 34.67
N GLY A 536 -21.13 14.78 33.77
CA GLY A 536 -21.23 16.22 33.95
C GLY A 536 -20.10 16.85 34.78
N ALA A 537 -19.19 16.05 35.32
CA ALA A 537 -17.99 16.58 35.98
C ALA A 537 -17.13 17.41 35.01
N PRO A 538 -16.42 18.45 35.51
CA PRO A 538 -15.41 19.16 34.72
C PRO A 538 -14.36 18.19 34.15
N PHE A 539 -13.92 18.43 32.92
CA PHE A 539 -12.92 17.58 32.28
C PHE A 539 -11.54 17.70 32.96
N ASP A 540 -10.88 16.57 33.23
CA ASP A 540 -9.57 16.52 33.88
C ASP A 540 -8.43 16.81 32.88
N VAL A 541 -8.16 18.10 32.69
CA VAL A 541 -7.08 18.59 31.81
C VAL A 541 -5.70 18.16 32.28
N ALA A 542 -5.50 18.05 33.60
CA ALA A 542 -4.20 17.69 34.16
C ALA A 542 -3.85 16.25 33.80
N ALA A 543 -4.80 15.31 33.99
CA ALA A 543 -4.63 13.92 33.58
C ALA A 543 -4.43 13.81 32.06
N MET A 544 -5.18 14.56 31.26
CA MET A 544 -5.02 14.55 29.81
C MET A 544 -3.63 15.04 29.38
N ARG A 545 -3.15 16.18 29.92
CA ARG A 545 -1.80 16.70 29.63
C ARG A 545 -0.70 15.72 30.03
N ALA A 546 -0.79 15.13 31.22
CA ALA A 546 0.17 14.13 31.68
C ALA A 546 0.23 12.90 30.74
N MET A 547 -0.93 12.44 30.26
CA MET A 547 -1.00 11.36 29.28
C MET A 547 -0.41 11.77 27.92
N ARG A 548 -0.71 12.98 27.43
CA ARG A 548 -0.14 13.49 26.17
C ARG A 548 1.38 13.65 26.26
N GLU A 549 1.92 14.14 27.36
CA GLU A 549 3.37 14.20 27.61
C GLU A 549 4.00 12.81 27.62
N ARG A 550 3.34 11.81 28.20
CA ARG A 550 3.80 10.42 28.15
C ARG A 550 3.82 9.89 26.72
N GLN A 551 2.74 10.07 25.96
CA GLN A 551 2.66 9.63 24.55
C GLN A 551 3.74 10.32 23.70
N LEU A 552 3.92 11.63 23.84
CA LEU A 552 4.95 12.38 23.11
C LEU A 552 6.35 11.83 23.40
N ARG A 553 6.68 11.56 24.66
CA ARG A 553 8.00 11.02 25.04
C ARG A 553 8.29 9.61 24.52
N HIS A 554 7.27 8.75 24.41
CA HIS A 554 7.48 7.33 24.09
C HIS A 554 7.17 6.98 22.64
N LEU A 555 6.34 7.77 21.95
CA LEU A 555 5.83 7.45 20.60
C LEU A 555 6.28 8.44 19.54
N VAL A 556 7.05 9.48 19.91
CA VAL A 556 7.59 10.47 18.99
C VAL A 556 9.10 10.57 19.16
N THR A 557 9.82 10.31 18.07
CA THR A 557 11.27 10.49 18.01
C THR A 557 11.62 11.97 18.15
N PRO A 558 12.60 12.35 19.00
CA PRO A 558 13.02 13.74 19.12
C PRO A 558 13.44 14.34 17.77
N GLY A 559 13.03 15.58 17.51
CA GLY A 559 13.35 16.31 16.28
C GLY A 559 12.49 15.93 15.06
N THR A 560 11.56 14.99 15.20
CA THR A 560 10.64 14.61 14.12
C THR A 560 9.19 15.01 14.42
N PHE A 561 8.32 14.89 13.41
CA PHE A 561 6.89 15.09 13.58
C PHE A 561 6.13 13.79 13.28
N ASN A 562 5.42 13.26 14.27
CA ASN A 562 4.52 12.12 14.13
C ASN A 562 3.09 12.62 13.90
N ALA A 563 2.49 12.25 12.78
CA ALA A 563 1.16 12.74 12.37
C ALA A 563 0.04 12.45 13.38
N LYS A 564 0.18 11.41 14.21
CA LYS A 564 -0.80 11.02 15.23
C LYS A 564 -0.49 11.65 16.59
N TYR A 565 0.74 11.49 17.07
CA TYR A 565 1.10 11.74 18.47
C TYR A 565 1.83 13.07 18.72
N SER A 566 2.39 13.74 17.71
CA SER A 566 3.00 15.06 17.91
C SER A 566 1.96 16.10 18.30
N LEU A 567 2.40 17.17 18.96
CA LEU A 567 1.54 18.30 19.33
C LEU A 567 0.96 18.97 18.07
N GLY A 568 -0.37 19.05 17.99
CA GLY A 568 -1.11 19.46 16.80
C GLY A 568 -1.48 18.32 15.84
N GLY A 569 -1.08 17.08 16.16
CA GLY A 569 -1.44 15.87 15.40
C GLY A 569 -2.85 15.37 15.70
N LEU A 570 -3.19 14.20 15.14
CA LEU A 570 -4.55 13.66 15.16
C LEU A 570 -5.12 13.51 16.58
N VAL A 571 -4.32 13.00 17.53
CA VAL A 571 -4.78 12.77 18.91
C VAL A 571 -5.19 14.06 19.60
N ASP A 572 -4.50 15.18 19.33
CA ASP A 572 -4.88 16.47 19.93
C ASP A 572 -6.24 16.96 19.40
N ALA A 573 -6.52 16.74 18.11
CA ALA A 573 -7.82 17.08 17.53
C ALA A 573 -8.96 16.23 18.13
N GLU A 574 -8.73 14.92 18.27
CA GLU A 574 -9.70 13.99 18.86
C GLU A 574 -9.95 14.29 20.34
N TYR A 575 -8.89 14.55 21.11
CA TYR A 575 -9.00 14.84 22.54
C TYR A 575 -9.77 16.14 22.78
N ALA A 576 -9.61 17.16 21.93
CA ALA A 576 -10.37 18.39 22.03
C ALA A 576 -11.89 18.14 21.87
N VAL A 577 -12.28 17.31 20.90
CA VAL A 577 -13.69 16.93 20.68
C VAL A 577 -14.21 16.10 21.85
N GLN A 578 -13.45 15.08 22.26
CA GLN A 578 -13.83 14.15 23.32
C GLN A 578 -13.95 14.84 24.69
N ALA A 579 -13.09 15.83 24.99
CA ALA A 579 -13.21 16.64 26.20
C ALA A 579 -14.56 17.36 26.28
N LEU A 580 -15.02 17.92 25.17
CA LEU A 580 -16.33 18.57 25.09
C LEU A 580 -17.48 17.54 25.14
N GLN A 581 -17.32 16.37 24.53
CA GLN A 581 -18.30 15.28 24.64
C GLN A 581 -18.46 14.82 26.10
N MET A 582 -17.36 14.56 26.82
CA MET A 582 -17.42 14.17 28.23
C MET A 582 -18.05 15.27 29.10
N ARG A 583 -17.70 16.54 28.84
CA ARG A 583 -18.25 17.67 29.60
C ARG A 583 -19.75 17.85 29.37
N TYR A 584 -20.20 17.83 28.12
CA TYR A 584 -21.54 18.27 27.75
C TYR A 584 -22.50 17.15 27.33
N GLY A 585 -22.02 15.92 27.13
CA GLY A 585 -22.84 14.78 26.70
C GLY A 585 -23.90 14.37 27.73
N HIS A 586 -23.73 14.77 28.99
CA HIS A 586 -24.75 14.58 30.02
C HIS A 586 -26.00 15.45 29.78
N LEU A 587 -25.82 16.66 29.21
CA LEU A 587 -26.90 17.60 28.85
C LEU A 587 -27.47 17.32 27.46
N TYR A 588 -26.60 16.92 26.52
CA TYR A 588 -26.92 16.80 25.10
C TYR A 588 -26.64 15.37 24.60
N PRO A 589 -27.65 14.48 24.56
CA PRO A 589 -27.47 13.09 24.12
C PRO A 589 -26.93 12.94 22.68
N ASP A 590 -27.18 13.91 21.81
CA ASP A 590 -26.62 13.98 20.44
C ASP A 590 -25.11 14.18 20.40
N LEU A 591 -24.47 14.57 21.52
CA LEU A 591 -23.01 14.57 21.66
C LEU A 591 -22.44 13.20 22.01
N ARG A 592 -23.26 12.19 22.32
CA ARG A 592 -22.80 10.84 22.70
C ARG A 592 -22.49 9.94 21.51
N VAL A 593 -22.47 10.51 20.31
CA VAL A 593 -22.08 9.82 19.08
C VAL A 593 -20.61 9.40 19.12
N THR A 594 -20.30 8.22 18.58
CA THR A 594 -18.93 7.70 18.57
C THR A 594 -18.07 8.34 17.47
N ASN A 595 -18.64 8.70 16.31
CA ASN A 595 -17.88 9.28 15.20
C ASN A 595 -17.47 10.74 15.50
N THR A 596 -16.17 11.06 15.35
CA THR A 596 -15.61 12.39 15.68
C THR A 596 -16.19 13.48 14.79
N ARG A 597 -16.36 13.22 13.49
CA ARG A 597 -16.96 14.21 12.56
C ARG A 597 -18.42 14.48 12.91
N ALA A 598 -19.17 13.45 13.31
CA ALA A 598 -20.53 13.61 13.81
C ALA A 598 -20.55 14.44 15.11
N ALA A 599 -19.63 14.16 16.04
CA ALA A 599 -19.49 14.92 17.28
C ALA A 599 -19.15 16.41 17.01
N ILE A 600 -18.24 16.70 16.09
CA ILE A 600 -17.93 18.09 15.68
C ILE A 600 -19.19 18.79 15.17
N ARG A 601 -20.00 18.14 14.31
CA ARG A 601 -21.26 18.71 13.81
C ARG A 601 -22.25 18.99 14.95
N ALA A 602 -22.41 18.04 15.88
CA ALA A 602 -23.29 18.21 17.03
C ALA A 602 -22.82 19.35 17.95
N LEU A 603 -21.52 19.49 18.20
CA LEU A 603 -20.94 20.60 18.96
C LEU A 603 -21.23 21.97 18.34
N VAL A 604 -21.18 22.06 17.01
CA VAL A 604 -21.55 23.29 16.27
C VAL A 604 -23.05 23.58 16.36
N GLN A 605 -23.89 22.55 16.18
CA GLN A 605 -25.35 22.69 16.29
C GLN A 605 -25.78 23.17 17.68
N ARG A 606 -25.10 22.69 18.73
CA ARG A 606 -25.28 23.13 20.11
C ARG A 606 -24.59 24.45 20.45
N ARG A 607 -23.90 25.08 19.48
CA ARG A 607 -23.15 26.34 19.65
C ARG A 607 -22.08 26.27 20.75
N LEU A 608 -21.63 25.06 21.10
CA LEU A 608 -20.50 24.84 22.01
C LEU A 608 -19.16 25.11 21.32
N VAL A 609 -19.16 25.03 19.98
CA VAL A 609 -18.07 25.42 19.09
C VAL A 609 -18.66 26.32 18.00
N SER A 610 -17.97 27.40 17.63
CA SER A 610 -18.42 28.27 16.53
C SER A 610 -18.38 27.54 15.19
N ALA A 611 -19.23 27.91 14.23
CA ALA A 611 -19.24 27.28 12.90
C ALA A 611 -17.87 27.34 12.21
N GLN A 612 -17.13 28.44 12.36
CA GLN A 612 -15.79 28.60 11.80
C GLN A 612 -14.78 27.63 12.44
N ASN A 613 -14.82 27.47 13.77
CA ASN A 613 -13.94 26.51 14.45
C ASN A 613 -14.37 25.07 14.16
N GLY A 614 -15.67 24.79 14.01
CA GLY A 614 -16.14 23.47 13.61
C GLY A 614 -15.64 23.06 12.23
N ALA A 615 -15.73 23.95 11.24
CA ALA A 615 -15.24 23.69 9.88
C ALA A 615 -13.73 23.42 9.86
N ARG A 616 -12.94 24.28 10.50
CA ARG A 616 -11.48 24.10 10.54
C ARG A 616 -11.05 22.85 11.30
N LEU A 617 -11.77 22.45 12.35
CA LEU A 617 -11.49 21.22 13.09
C LEU A 617 -11.84 19.98 12.27
N HIS A 618 -12.94 20.04 11.54
CA HIS A 618 -13.30 19.02 10.55
C HIS A 618 -12.21 18.87 9.49
N ASP A 619 -11.76 19.97 8.89
CA ASP A 619 -10.77 19.95 7.81
C ASP A 619 -9.40 19.46 8.29
N ALA A 620 -8.94 19.92 9.46
CA ALA A 620 -7.70 19.44 10.06
C ALA A 620 -7.76 17.96 10.43
N HIS A 621 -8.88 17.48 10.99
CA HIS A 621 -9.07 16.07 11.29
C HIS A 621 -9.06 15.21 10.02
N LEU A 622 -9.75 15.65 8.95
CA LEU A 622 -9.75 14.96 7.66
C LEU A 622 -8.35 14.92 7.04
N PHE A 623 -7.64 16.05 7.01
CA PHE A 623 -6.27 16.14 6.52
C PHE A 623 -5.33 15.18 7.26
N LEU A 624 -5.36 15.19 8.60
CA LEU A 624 -4.49 14.33 9.42
C LEU A 624 -4.81 12.84 9.24
N GLN A 625 -6.08 12.47 9.07
CA GLN A 625 -6.45 11.10 8.74
C GLN A 625 -5.95 10.68 7.36
N ASN A 626 -6.10 11.52 6.33
CA ASN A 626 -5.60 11.24 5.00
C ASN A 626 -4.07 11.10 5.00
N LEU A 627 -3.37 11.98 5.72
CA LEU A 627 -1.92 11.93 5.91
C LEU A 627 -1.47 10.63 6.58
N ILE A 628 -2.11 10.22 7.67
CA ILE A 628 -1.80 8.97 8.37
C ILE A 628 -2.05 7.77 7.45
N ASN A 629 -3.16 7.76 6.70
CA ASN A 629 -3.45 6.66 5.79
C ASN A 629 -2.47 6.57 4.63
N ALA A 630 -2.06 7.71 4.08
CA ALA A 630 -0.99 7.74 3.09
C ALA A 630 0.29 7.14 3.67
N LEU A 631 0.69 7.48 4.90
CA LEU A 631 1.85 6.85 5.54
C LEU A 631 1.66 5.34 5.75
N ARG A 632 0.48 4.91 6.21
CA ARG A 632 0.19 3.51 6.53
C ARG A 632 0.09 2.59 5.32
N VAL A 633 -0.44 3.06 4.19
CA VAL A 633 -0.45 2.24 2.96
C VAL A 633 0.97 1.93 2.49
N VAL A 634 1.93 2.81 2.80
CA VAL A 634 3.37 2.62 2.49
C VAL A 634 4.12 1.83 3.55
N ARG A 635 3.72 1.87 4.81
CA ARG A 635 4.50 1.27 5.91
C ARG A 635 3.90 0.00 6.44
N GLY A 636 2.60 -0.18 6.25
CA GLY A 636 1.90 -1.41 6.57
C GLY A 636 1.54 -1.71 7.99
N ASN A 637 1.90 -0.81 8.88
CA ASN A 637 1.72 -0.97 10.29
C ASN A 637 1.20 0.33 10.90
N SER A 638 0.67 0.22 12.11
CA SER A 638 0.11 1.35 12.85
C SER A 638 1.16 2.22 13.57
N LYS A 639 2.43 1.79 13.60
CA LYS A 639 3.48 2.28 14.51
C LYS A 639 4.25 3.47 13.95
N ASP A 640 4.84 3.35 12.76
CA ASP A 640 5.61 4.45 12.18
C ASP A 640 4.71 5.43 11.44
N LEU A 641 4.40 6.53 12.11
CA LEU A 641 3.64 7.67 11.56
C LEU A 641 4.47 8.95 11.53
N THR A 642 5.80 8.81 11.54
CA THR A 642 6.72 9.95 11.41
C THR A 642 6.67 10.49 9.99
N ILE A 643 6.50 11.80 9.82
CA ILE A 643 6.53 12.43 8.51
C ILE A 643 7.99 12.49 8.03
N PRO A 644 8.29 12.07 6.78
CA PRO A 644 9.63 12.21 6.20
C PRO A 644 10.10 13.67 6.16
N SER A 645 11.41 13.90 6.03
CA SER A 645 11.92 15.27 5.94
C SER A 645 11.45 15.96 4.66
N GLU A 646 11.18 17.26 4.72
CA GLU A 646 10.66 18.04 3.59
C GLU A 646 11.54 17.94 2.33
N THR A 647 12.85 17.78 2.51
CA THR A 647 13.83 17.67 1.42
C THR A 647 14.02 16.23 0.89
N SER A 648 13.33 15.23 1.46
CA SER A 648 13.48 13.84 1.02
C SER A 648 12.55 13.51 -0.15
N GLU A 649 12.95 12.51 -0.93
CA GLU A 649 12.13 11.95 -2.00
C GLU A 649 10.84 11.31 -1.45
N GLU A 650 10.92 10.66 -0.28
CA GLU A 650 9.75 10.10 0.40
C GLU A 650 8.66 11.15 0.68
N PHE A 651 9.05 12.39 0.99
CA PHE A 651 8.10 13.49 1.19
C PHE A 651 7.47 13.95 -0.13
N ALA A 652 8.24 13.97 -1.23
CA ALA A 652 7.70 14.23 -2.57
C ALA A 652 6.70 13.14 -2.99
N PHE A 653 6.99 11.86 -2.73
CA PHE A 653 6.06 10.76 -2.97
C PHE A 653 4.83 10.83 -2.06
N LEU A 654 4.98 11.29 -0.82
CA LEU A 654 3.84 11.56 0.07
C LEU A 654 2.93 12.65 -0.49
N ALA A 655 3.50 13.73 -1.03
CA ALA A 655 2.76 14.79 -1.70
C ALA A 655 1.97 14.26 -2.92
N ARG A 656 2.60 13.45 -3.78
CA ARG A 656 1.93 12.80 -4.91
C ARG A 656 0.74 11.94 -4.46
N ARG A 657 0.94 11.07 -3.46
CA ARG A 657 -0.13 10.19 -2.90
C ARG A 657 -1.30 10.97 -2.29
N LEU A 658 -1.03 12.14 -1.71
CA LEU A 658 -2.06 13.02 -1.15
C LEU A 658 -2.72 13.94 -2.19
N GLY A 659 -2.38 13.81 -3.48
CA GLY A 659 -2.98 14.60 -4.56
C GLY A 659 -2.38 16.00 -4.74
N TYR A 660 -1.18 16.26 -4.20
CA TYR A 660 -0.43 17.51 -4.40
C TYR A 660 0.45 17.48 -5.65
N GLY A 661 0.55 16.34 -6.35
CA GLY A 661 1.35 16.21 -7.57
C GLY A 661 2.83 16.56 -7.33
N SER A 662 3.40 17.41 -8.17
CA SER A 662 4.78 17.91 -8.07
C SER A 662 4.95 19.13 -7.16
N GLU A 663 3.98 19.41 -6.26
CA GLU A 663 3.99 20.57 -5.35
C GLU A 663 4.19 20.18 -3.86
N PRO A 664 5.33 19.57 -3.44
CA PRO A 664 5.55 19.18 -2.04
C PRO A 664 5.54 20.37 -1.07
N ALA A 665 5.92 21.57 -1.53
CA ALA A 665 5.85 22.79 -0.72
C ALA A 665 4.41 23.13 -0.26
N ARG A 666 3.40 22.79 -1.08
CA ARG A 666 1.99 23.01 -0.73
C ARG A 666 1.54 22.03 0.37
N LEU A 667 1.97 20.77 0.29
CA LEU A 667 1.75 19.80 1.38
C LEU A 667 2.36 20.31 2.70
N GLN A 668 3.59 20.83 2.66
CA GLN A 668 4.26 21.36 3.85
C GLN A 668 3.52 22.56 4.44
N ALA A 669 3.01 23.46 3.60
CA ALA A 669 2.20 24.60 4.02
C ALA A 669 0.91 24.17 4.71
N ASP A 670 0.17 23.22 4.12
CA ASP A 670 -1.09 22.71 4.68
C ASP A 670 -0.86 21.91 5.97
N LEU A 671 0.20 21.11 6.03
CA LEU A 671 0.64 20.44 7.25
C LEU A 671 0.89 21.44 8.39
N THR A 672 1.66 22.50 8.11
CA THR A 672 1.96 23.54 9.10
C THR A 672 0.69 24.28 9.52
N HIS A 673 -0.18 24.59 8.56
CA HIS A 673 -1.45 25.28 8.80
C HIS A 673 -2.36 24.48 9.73
N HIS A 674 -2.68 23.24 9.38
CA HIS A 674 -3.59 22.40 10.14
C HIS A 674 -3.05 22.08 11.53
N THR A 675 -1.78 21.69 11.64
CA THR A 675 -1.19 21.30 12.93
C THR A 675 -1.05 22.46 13.91
N THR A 676 -0.64 23.65 13.42
CA THR A 676 -0.60 24.87 14.24
C THR A 676 -1.99 25.23 14.73
N TRP A 677 -2.99 25.08 13.86
CA TRP A 677 -4.36 25.43 14.20
C TRP A 677 -4.98 24.47 15.21
N VAL A 678 -4.79 23.15 15.04
CA VAL A 678 -5.19 22.13 16.02
C VAL A 678 -4.57 22.41 17.39
N ARG A 679 -3.28 22.75 17.45
CA ARG A 679 -2.61 23.07 18.72
C ARG A 679 -3.28 24.25 19.44
N ARG A 680 -3.60 25.32 18.72
CA ARG A 680 -4.28 26.51 19.30
C ARG A 680 -5.69 26.17 19.79
N LEU A 681 -6.45 25.43 18.98
CA LEU A 681 -7.81 25.04 19.32
C LEU A 681 -7.87 24.09 20.52
N ASN A 682 -7.01 23.08 20.54
CA ASN A 682 -6.95 22.12 21.62
C ASN A 682 -6.75 22.83 22.97
N ALA A 683 -5.82 23.80 23.03
CA ALA A 683 -5.62 24.60 24.23
C ALA A 683 -6.88 25.35 24.68
N SER A 684 -7.60 25.99 23.74
CA SER A 684 -8.84 26.74 24.02
C SER A 684 -10.02 25.85 24.43
N LEU A 685 -10.29 24.77 23.70
CA LEU A 685 -11.48 23.95 23.90
C LEU A 685 -11.38 23.08 25.15
N VAL A 686 -10.17 22.60 25.46
CA VAL A 686 -9.91 21.82 26.67
C VAL A 686 -10.04 22.69 27.91
N GLU A 687 -9.58 23.94 27.84
CA GLU A 687 -9.78 24.90 28.93
C GLU A 687 -11.27 25.24 29.11
N GLN A 688 -12.03 25.35 28.03
CA GLN A 688 -13.49 25.50 28.11
C GLN A 688 -14.14 24.30 28.83
N ALA A 689 -13.73 23.08 28.49
CA ALA A 689 -14.27 21.85 29.09
C ALA A 689 -13.96 21.70 30.59
N SER A 690 -12.89 22.36 31.08
CA SER A 690 -12.46 22.28 32.48
C SER A 690 -13.10 23.31 33.39
N ARG A 691 -13.79 24.30 32.83
CA ARG A 691 -14.42 25.35 33.65
C ARG A 691 -15.62 24.79 34.42
N PRO A 692 -15.74 25.11 35.72
CA PRO A 692 -16.96 24.82 36.47
C PRO A 692 -18.14 25.56 35.82
N GLU A 693 -19.33 24.97 35.91
CA GLU A 693 -20.54 25.65 35.45
C GLU A 693 -20.71 26.98 36.18
N THR A 694 -20.81 28.06 35.42
CA THR A 694 -21.25 29.34 35.96
C THR A 694 -22.75 29.19 36.24
N LYS A 695 -23.13 29.31 37.51
CA LYS A 695 -24.52 29.21 37.98
C LYS A 695 -25.44 30.22 37.31
#